data_AF-A0A1X7PM91-F1
#
_entry.id   AF-A0A1X7PM91-F1
#
_cell.length_a   1.000
_cell.length_b   1.000
_cell.length_c   1.000
_cell.angle_alpha   90.00
_cell.angle_beta   90.00
_cell.angle_gamma   90.00
#
_symmetry.space_group_name_H-M   'P 1'
#
loop_
_entity.id
_entity.type
_entity.pdbx_description
1 polymer ?
#
loop_
_entity_poly.entity_id
_entity_poly.type
_entity_poly.pdbx_seq_one_letter_code
_entity_poly.pdbx_strand_id
1 'polypeptide(L)'
;MATMNTGLGGPAGYGEGVFSSAAKAAGNNDDGSVFVDVTSVFGGGGMDFFGTSYSGLYVNSNGNITFGSPNTDYQTADLSSVTTPTIAPFFADVNINSGGEIYWDLDPVAGTVTVTWDGVEPYSGSGENSFQVVITSTGDGDFELEFIYEDIQWTNGYGEEAETGVTDGGANDYELPGSGNAGALTGYPDNDFAGGDPDGVAAFTFVDGEPFFSDGIVEGTSGADLLDAAYLDDPDGDMIGAGDDNIFAYDGNDTISGGAGDDTIDAGDGDDLVTWDTGDGSDLIDGGAGDDTLEVTSTAATTSTTLTGDGTGTTSIGSETLDFSDFEEFLFDGDTDDFFDAGADTGGLSVASGGGDDTIHGGSGDDTILGGDGDDLIYGDDPPEPGLWSYQVWDHDFSGANGQAFDAENGTLIGTGTTEDFDSTSIIHDARGSSGDPNDFAVVYTSTLAASETGVFTFSTTSDDGSTIRIFDAEGDPLTWTNQGGSTATYMNNDFHQAATTRSGEVTLEAGQSYTIEVRHWENAGQQVISGTVTSPGGTTEDLADSSMILGPDPGSGDDQIFGGDGADTILGGGGDDTIHTGADDAATGGAGDDYFILDPNTVFGGPGATIFIDGDEDGETDGDTLDFSNFVSASSINFTDAENGSVTLSDGTIVNFSNIENLIICFTLGTLIETPFGARPIEDLRPGDFVLTRDHGPQALRWIGRSTVEGTGALAPIRFERGAFRNNRPLLVSPQHRMIYEGSAATLYFDSPEVLVPAKHLVNGASIAPVEMARVTYIHMLFDHHEVVWANGAPSESFHPGAEGLGAIDGPAREEVFRLFPELRSNPGSYGQTARTVLKGFEARLIAAS
;
A
#
# COMPACT_ATOMS: atom_id res chain seq x y z
N MET A 1 15.04 -46.43 -8.22
CA MET A 1 14.77 -47.87 -8.23
C MET A 1 13.56 -48.19 -7.39
N ALA A 2 12.42 -48.22 -8.07
CA ALA A 2 11.15 -48.68 -7.57
C ALA A 2 11.22 -50.13 -7.10
N THR A 3 10.36 -50.49 -6.15
CA THR A 3 10.22 -51.86 -5.63
C THR A 3 8.79 -52.30 -5.90
N MET A 4 8.61 -53.47 -6.51
CA MET A 4 7.27 -54.01 -6.76
C MET A 4 6.55 -54.28 -5.44
N ASN A 5 5.23 -54.07 -5.44
CA ASN A 5 4.36 -54.33 -4.31
C ASN A 5 4.35 -55.83 -3.96
N THR A 6 4.68 -56.13 -2.70
CA THR A 6 4.72 -57.50 -2.15
C THR A 6 3.75 -57.65 -0.97
N GLY A 7 3.48 -58.88 -0.56
CA GLY A 7 2.55 -59.17 0.55
C GLY A 7 1.10 -59.36 0.09
N LEU A 8 0.88 -59.40 -1.22
CA LEU A 8 -0.41 -59.60 -1.92
C LEU A 8 -0.89 -61.06 -1.89
N GLY A 9 -0.40 -61.86 -0.94
CA GLY A 9 -0.74 -63.29 -0.86
C GLY A 9 -0.12 -64.15 -1.97
N GLY A 10 -0.67 -65.36 -2.13
CA GLY A 10 -0.17 -66.35 -3.09
C GLY A 10 1.19 -67.00 -2.78
N PRO A 11 1.74 -67.81 -3.71
CA PRO A 11 2.95 -68.59 -3.50
C PRO A 11 4.25 -67.78 -3.52
N ALA A 12 4.26 -66.62 -4.20
CA ALA A 12 5.43 -65.74 -4.33
C ALA A 12 5.27 -64.39 -3.61
N GLY A 13 4.07 -64.06 -3.11
CA GLY A 13 3.80 -62.79 -2.44
C GLY A 13 3.29 -61.67 -3.36
N TYR A 14 3.06 -61.96 -4.65
CA TYR A 14 2.61 -61.02 -5.69
C TYR A 14 1.16 -61.26 -6.16
N GLY A 15 0.40 -62.14 -5.50
CA GLY A 15 -1.00 -62.43 -5.83
C GLY A 15 -1.36 -63.91 -5.84
N GLU A 16 -2.63 -64.24 -5.59
CA GLU A 16 -3.14 -65.62 -5.62
C GLU A 16 -3.35 -66.18 -7.03
N GLY A 17 -3.50 -65.31 -8.02
CA GLY A 17 -3.54 -65.67 -9.43
C GLY A 17 -2.16 -66.13 -9.91
N VAL A 18 -2.10 -67.25 -10.63
CA VAL A 18 -0.84 -67.78 -11.18
C VAL A 18 -1.05 -68.20 -12.63
N PHE A 19 -0.43 -67.48 -13.56
CA PHE A 19 -0.66 -67.61 -14.99
C PHE A 19 -0.39 -69.01 -15.51
N SER A 20 0.77 -69.61 -15.24
CA SER A 20 1.14 -70.94 -15.75
C SER A 20 0.13 -72.05 -15.40
N SER A 21 -0.56 -71.91 -14.27
CA SER A 21 -1.54 -72.88 -13.76
C SER A 21 -2.99 -72.57 -14.12
N ALA A 22 -3.27 -71.34 -14.54
CA ALA A 22 -4.60 -70.88 -14.89
C ALA A 22 -5.06 -71.37 -16.27
N ALA A 23 -6.39 -71.47 -16.41
CA ALA A 23 -7.01 -71.81 -17.70
C ALA A 23 -6.87 -70.62 -18.65
N LYS A 24 -6.21 -70.85 -19.79
CA LYS A 24 -6.04 -69.83 -20.82
C LYS A 24 -7.34 -69.59 -21.57
N ALA A 25 -7.69 -68.33 -21.78
CA ALA A 25 -8.74 -67.91 -22.70
C ALA A 25 -8.31 -68.12 -24.16
N ALA A 26 -7.03 -67.91 -24.46
CA ALA A 26 -6.39 -68.20 -25.73
C ALA A 26 -4.90 -68.54 -25.53
N GLY A 27 -4.30 -69.24 -26.50
CA GLY A 27 -2.85 -69.49 -26.50
C GLY A 27 -2.35 -70.55 -25.52
N ASN A 28 -1.11 -70.38 -25.07
CA ASN A 28 -0.40 -71.31 -24.15
C ASN A 28 0.41 -70.52 -23.09
N ASN A 29 1.57 -70.98 -22.63
CA ASN A 29 2.39 -70.23 -21.66
C ASN A 29 3.40 -69.27 -22.31
N ASP A 30 3.47 -69.23 -23.63
CA ASP A 30 4.35 -68.39 -24.44
C ASP A 30 3.53 -67.22 -24.99
N ASP A 31 2.43 -67.54 -25.69
CA ASP A 31 1.56 -66.57 -26.35
C ASP A 31 0.12 -66.64 -25.82
N GLY A 32 -0.02 -66.62 -24.49
CA GLY A 32 -1.28 -66.89 -23.80
C GLY A 32 -1.98 -65.67 -23.26
N SER A 33 -3.29 -65.79 -23.07
CA SER A 33 -4.10 -64.81 -22.34
C SER A 33 -4.97 -65.49 -21.29
N VAL A 34 -5.09 -64.90 -20.10
CA VAL A 34 -5.99 -65.32 -19.01
C VAL A 34 -7.00 -64.21 -18.73
N PHE A 35 -8.28 -64.57 -18.65
CA PHE A 35 -9.33 -63.62 -18.26
C PHE A 35 -9.37 -63.47 -16.73
N VAL A 36 -9.41 -62.22 -16.27
CA VAL A 36 -9.55 -61.82 -14.86
C VAL A 36 -10.80 -60.95 -14.73
N ASP A 37 -11.71 -61.34 -13.83
CA ASP A 37 -12.93 -60.57 -13.50
C ASP A 37 -12.58 -59.54 -12.43
N VAL A 38 -12.78 -58.24 -12.73
CA VAL A 38 -12.39 -57.13 -11.86
C VAL A 38 -13.56 -56.52 -11.09
N THR A 39 -14.77 -57.08 -11.22
CA THR A 39 -15.99 -56.52 -10.61
C THR A 39 -16.00 -56.56 -9.09
N SER A 40 -15.11 -57.33 -8.45
CA SER A 40 -14.92 -57.24 -7.00
C SER A 40 -14.30 -55.91 -6.56
N VAL A 41 -13.49 -55.29 -7.41
CA VAL A 41 -12.79 -54.02 -7.17
C VAL A 41 -13.63 -52.86 -7.71
N PHE A 42 -13.99 -52.90 -9.00
CA PHE A 42 -14.69 -51.82 -9.72
C PHE A 42 -16.23 -51.89 -9.62
N GLY A 43 -16.76 -52.81 -8.82
CA GLY A 43 -18.20 -53.01 -8.70
C GLY A 43 -18.88 -53.47 -9.99
N GLY A 44 -20.21 -53.32 -10.04
CA GLY A 44 -21.03 -53.81 -11.15
C GLY A 44 -21.00 -52.96 -12.42
N GLY A 45 -20.46 -51.73 -12.33
CA GLY A 45 -20.24 -50.84 -13.47
C GLY A 45 -19.03 -51.25 -14.31
N GLY A 46 -18.02 -51.85 -13.67
CA GLY A 46 -16.75 -52.20 -14.31
C GLY A 46 -15.80 -51.00 -14.36
N MET A 47 -14.63 -51.24 -14.93
CA MET A 47 -13.58 -50.25 -15.12
C MET A 47 -13.78 -49.55 -16.46
N ASP A 48 -13.75 -48.21 -16.51
CA ASP A 48 -13.94 -47.45 -17.74
C ASP A 48 -12.60 -47.21 -18.45
N PHE A 49 -12.44 -47.73 -19.67
CA PHE A 49 -11.22 -47.57 -20.46
C PHE A 49 -11.56 -47.17 -21.90
N PHE A 50 -11.12 -45.98 -22.29
CA PHE A 50 -11.49 -45.25 -23.50
C PHE A 50 -13.01 -45.16 -23.71
N GLY A 51 -13.72 -44.67 -22.70
CA GLY A 51 -15.17 -44.46 -22.67
C GLY A 51 -16.01 -45.74 -22.78
N THR A 52 -15.41 -46.89 -22.45
CA THR A 52 -16.06 -48.20 -22.47
C THR A 52 -15.84 -48.92 -21.13
N SER A 53 -16.94 -49.25 -20.45
CA SER A 53 -16.87 -49.99 -19.19
C SER A 53 -16.65 -51.50 -19.39
N TYR A 54 -15.60 -52.05 -18.76
CA TYR A 54 -15.21 -53.46 -18.82
C TYR A 54 -15.37 -54.14 -17.46
N SER A 55 -16.04 -55.29 -17.44
CA SER A 55 -16.16 -56.11 -16.23
C SER A 55 -14.94 -57.01 -15.95
N GLY A 56 -13.93 -56.96 -16.81
CA GLY A 56 -12.75 -57.82 -16.72
C GLY A 56 -11.74 -57.54 -17.81
N LEU A 57 -10.53 -58.01 -17.58
CA LEU A 57 -9.35 -57.79 -18.41
C LEU A 57 -8.68 -59.12 -18.78
N TYR A 58 -7.82 -59.10 -19.80
CA TYR A 58 -7.04 -60.25 -20.22
C TYR A 58 -5.55 -60.01 -19.97
N VAL A 59 -4.98 -60.69 -18.97
CA VAL A 59 -3.54 -60.68 -18.70
C VAL A 59 -2.84 -61.57 -19.71
N ASN A 60 -1.84 -61.05 -20.42
CA ASN A 60 -1.08 -61.74 -21.45
C ASN A 60 0.32 -62.13 -20.95
N SER A 61 0.86 -63.25 -21.43
CA SER A 61 2.27 -63.60 -21.18
C SER A 61 3.23 -62.55 -21.72
N ASN A 62 2.93 -61.98 -22.89
CA ASN A 62 3.74 -61.01 -23.63
C ASN A 62 3.68 -59.58 -23.07
N GLY A 63 3.60 -59.43 -21.74
CA GLY A 63 3.73 -58.15 -21.05
C GLY A 63 2.67 -57.09 -21.36
N ASN A 64 1.44 -57.51 -21.69
CA ASN A 64 0.31 -56.61 -21.94
C ASN A 64 -0.98 -57.11 -21.27
N ILE A 65 -1.92 -56.19 -21.10
CA ILE A 65 -3.29 -56.41 -20.64
C ILE A 65 -4.23 -55.89 -21.70
N THR A 66 -5.18 -56.70 -22.14
CA THR A 66 -6.13 -56.31 -23.20
C THR A 66 -7.58 -56.33 -22.72
N PHE A 67 -8.42 -55.53 -23.36
CA PHE A 67 -9.85 -55.41 -23.02
C PHE A 67 -10.75 -55.91 -24.16
N GLY A 68 -11.89 -56.47 -23.79
CA GLY A 68 -12.89 -57.00 -24.73
C GLY A 68 -12.54 -58.32 -25.44
N SER A 69 -11.26 -58.58 -25.73
CA SER A 69 -10.81 -59.84 -26.33
C SER A 69 -9.39 -60.25 -25.90
N PRO A 70 -9.09 -61.56 -25.81
CA PRO A 70 -7.73 -62.03 -25.51
C PRO A 70 -6.77 -61.77 -26.67
N ASN A 71 -5.49 -61.56 -26.35
CA ASN A 71 -4.41 -61.35 -27.30
C ASN A 71 -3.40 -62.53 -27.28
N THR A 72 -2.89 -62.91 -28.45
CA THR A 72 -1.82 -63.92 -28.60
C THR A 72 -0.69 -63.41 -29.51
N ASP A 73 -0.71 -62.13 -29.86
CA ASP A 73 0.40 -61.50 -30.54
C ASP A 73 1.55 -61.32 -29.55
N TYR A 74 2.77 -61.43 -30.05
CA TYR A 74 4.00 -61.52 -29.26
C TYR A 74 4.90 -60.29 -29.35
N GLN A 75 4.69 -59.43 -30.35
CA GLN A 75 5.34 -58.14 -30.44
C GLN A 75 4.52 -57.22 -31.33
N THR A 76 4.78 -55.93 -31.24
CA THR A 76 4.27 -54.90 -32.14
C THR A 76 5.41 -53.94 -32.50
N ALA A 77 5.30 -53.28 -33.64
CA ALA A 77 6.31 -52.32 -34.09
C ALA A 77 6.12 -50.91 -33.50
N ASP A 78 4.92 -50.64 -32.96
CA ASP A 78 4.44 -49.36 -32.41
C ASP A 78 3.05 -49.61 -31.78
N LEU A 79 2.70 -48.92 -30.67
CA LEU A 79 1.37 -49.07 -30.04
C LEU A 79 0.22 -48.62 -30.95
N SER A 80 0.43 -47.62 -31.79
CA SER A 80 -0.56 -47.11 -32.76
C SER A 80 -1.02 -48.16 -33.79
N SER A 81 -0.30 -49.28 -33.91
CA SER A 81 -0.64 -50.39 -34.79
C SER A 81 -1.48 -51.49 -34.13
N VAL A 82 -1.65 -51.41 -32.81
CA VAL A 82 -2.46 -52.34 -32.02
C VAL A 82 -3.95 -52.01 -32.24
N THR A 83 -4.78 -53.04 -32.42
CA THR A 83 -6.21 -52.88 -32.80
C THR A 83 -7.19 -53.28 -31.70
N THR A 84 -6.67 -53.54 -30.50
CA THR A 84 -7.44 -53.90 -29.31
C THR A 84 -7.05 -52.91 -28.20
N PRO A 85 -8.00 -52.39 -27.41
CA PRO A 85 -7.65 -51.57 -26.26
C PRO A 85 -6.68 -52.32 -25.34
N THR A 86 -5.55 -51.71 -25.04
CA THR A 86 -4.40 -52.37 -24.43
C THR A 86 -3.70 -51.46 -23.43
N ILE A 87 -3.35 -52.02 -22.27
CA ILE A 87 -2.35 -51.50 -21.33
C ILE A 87 -1.08 -52.33 -21.55
N ALA A 88 0.02 -51.69 -21.93
CA ALA A 88 1.28 -52.31 -22.27
C ALA A 88 2.39 -51.79 -21.34
N PRO A 89 2.57 -52.36 -20.12
CA PRO A 89 3.73 -52.01 -19.31
C PRO A 89 5.05 -52.42 -19.98
N PHE A 90 5.06 -53.51 -20.75
CA PHE A 90 6.24 -53.98 -21.47
C PHE A 90 5.86 -54.99 -22.56
N PHE A 91 5.33 -54.54 -23.71
CA PHE A 91 4.86 -55.46 -24.74
C PHE A 91 6.01 -56.01 -25.59
N ALA A 92 6.47 -57.22 -25.25
CA ALA A 92 7.46 -57.99 -26.02
C ALA A 92 7.22 -59.51 -25.92
N ASP A 93 8.00 -60.28 -26.69
CA ASP A 93 7.86 -61.74 -26.82
C ASP A 93 8.47 -62.44 -25.59
N VAL A 94 7.60 -62.72 -24.60
CA VAL A 94 7.94 -63.29 -23.28
C VAL A 94 7.60 -64.77 -23.26
N ASN A 95 8.53 -65.62 -22.80
CA ASN A 95 8.30 -67.05 -22.70
C ASN A 95 8.36 -67.57 -21.26
N ILE A 96 7.19 -67.79 -20.65
CA ILE A 96 7.08 -68.34 -19.28
C ILE A 96 7.57 -69.80 -19.19
N ASN A 97 7.82 -70.49 -20.32
CA ASN A 97 8.50 -71.79 -20.28
C ASN A 97 10.02 -71.68 -20.12
N SER A 98 10.60 -70.51 -20.42
CA SER A 98 12.04 -70.24 -20.30
C SER A 98 12.41 -69.83 -18.88
N GLY A 99 11.62 -68.96 -18.25
CA GLY A 99 11.81 -68.53 -16.86
C GLY A 99 10.74 -67.52 -16.41
N GLY A 100 10.68 -67.29 -15.10
CA GLY A 100 9.72 -66.38 -14.47
C GLY A 100 8.29 -66.93 -14.31
N GLU A 101 7.40 -66.07 -13.84
CA GLU A 101 5.97 -66.34 -13.68
C GLU A 101 5.17 -65.03 -13.71
N ILE A 102 3.85 -65.13 -13.97
CA ILE A 102 2.95 -63.98 -13.93
C ILE A 102 1.89 -64.20 -12.85
N TYR A 103 1.70 -63.18 -12.01
CA TYR A 103 0.76 -63.18 -10.89
C TYR A 103 -0.28 -62.08 -11.04
N TRP A 104 -1.42 -62.25 -10.40
CA TRP A 104 -2.36 -61.14 -10.17
C TRP A 104 -3.08 -61.26 -8.83
N ASP A 105 -3.42 -60.11 -8.27
CA ASP A 105 -4.19 -59.94 -7.04
C ASP A 105 -5.40 -59.02 -7.27
N LEU A 106 -6.47 -59.25 -6.52
CA LEU A 106 -7.68 -58.43 -6.49
C LEU A 106 -7.99 -58.08 -5.02
N ASP A 107 -7.70 -56.84 -4.61
CA ASP A 107 -7.98 -56.36 -3.27
C ASP A 107 -9.17 -55.37 -3.28
N PRO A 108 -10.39 -55.83 -2.98
CA PRO A 108 -11.56 -54.96 -2.93
C PRO A 108 -11.59 -54.02 -1.71
N VAL A 109 -10.69 -54.19 -0.73
CA VAL A 109 -10.59 -53.31 0.43
C VAL A 109 -9.66 -52.14 0.12
N ALA A 110 -8.53 -52.43 -0.53
CA ALA A 110 -7.62 -51.39 -1.03
C ALA A 110 -8.13 -50.74 -2.32
N GLY A 111 -9.07 -51.39 -3.03
CA GLY A 111 -9.57 -50.90 -4.31
C GLY A 111 -8.62 -51.19 -5.47
N THR A 112 -7.75 -52.19 -5.36
CA THR A 112 -6.65 -52.40 -6.32
C THR A 112 -6.72 -53.73 -7.08
N VAL A 113 -6.29 -53.68 -8.34
CA VAL A 113 -5.96 -54.84 -9.16
C VAL A 113 -4.46 -54.77 -9.46
N THR A 114 -3.70 -55.78 -9.07
CA THR A 114 -2.25 -55.82 -9.33
C THR A 114 -1.92 -56.97 -10.26
N VAL A 115 -1.06 -56.74 -11.25
CA VAL A 115 -0.54 -57.76 -12.17
C VAL A 115 0.98 -57.67 -12.22
N THR A 116 1.67 -58.78 -11.98
CA THR A 116 3.13 -58.82 -11.87
C THR A 116 3.74 -59.81 -12.85
N TRP A 117 4.71 -59.37 -13.63
CA TRP A 117 5.63 -60.22 -14.38
C TRP A 117 6.93 -60.31 -13.60
N ASP A 118 7.16 -61.43 -12.92
CA ASP A 118 8.29 -61.62 -11.99
C ASP A 118 9.37 -62.50 -12.64
N GLY A 119 10.53 -61.89 -12.91
CA GLY A 119 11.71 -62.56 -13.46
C GLY A 119 11.46 -63.23 -14.81
N VAL A 120 10.61 -62.62 -15.66
CA VAL A 120 10.21 -63.22 -16.95
C VAL A 120 11.33 -63.14 -17.98
N GLU A 121 11.51 -64.24 -18.72
CA GLU A 121 12.56 -64.37 -19.73
C GLU A 121 12.02 -64.15 -21.16
N PRO A 122 12.85 -63.63 -22.08
CA PRO A 122 12.46 -63.46 -23.49
C PRO A 122 12.37 -64.82 -24.19
N TYR A 123 11.55 -64.90 -25.25
CA TYR A 123 11.51 -66.07 -26.13
C TYR A 123 12.90 -66.41 -26.72
N SER A 124 13.64 -65.39 -27.14
CA SER A 124 14.96 -65.49 -27.72
C SER A 124 15.90 -64.45 -27.13
N GLY A 125 16.72 -64.86 -26.16
CA GLY A 125 17.70 -63.96 -25.54
C GLY A 125 18.25 -64.54 -24.24
N SER A 126 18.66 -63.64 -23.34
CA SER A 126 19.04 -63.96 -21.96
C SER A 126 18.83 -62.73 -21.08
N GLY A 127 18.48 -62.93 -19.82
CA GLY A 127 18.14 -61.87 -18.87
C GLY A 127 16.75 -62.10 -18.31
N GLU A 128 16.46 -61.49 -17.17
CA GLU A 128 15.17 -61.56 -16.49
C GLU A 128 14.63 -60.12 -16.36
N ASN A 129 13.35 -59.91 -16.66
CA ASN A 129 12.66 -58.64 -16.40
C ASN A 129 11.64 -58.83 -15.28
N SER A 130 11.55 -57.83 -14.40
CA SER A 130 10.58 -57.76 -13.31
C SER A 130 9.87 -56.42 -13.33
N PHE A 131 8.57 -56.44 -13.60
CA PHE A 131 7.72 -55.26 -13.65
C PHE A 131 6.28 -55.58 -13.24
N GLN A 132 5.56 -54.56 -12.81
CA GLN A 132 4.23 -54.68 -12.24
C GLN A 132 3.31 -53.57 -12.74
N VAL A 133 2.02 -53.89 -12.88
CA VAL A 133 0.94 -52.95 -13.09
C VAL A 133 0.08 -52.92 -11.84
N VAL A 134 -0.21 -51.73 -11.33
CA VAL A 134 -1.19 -51.51 -10.25
C VAL A 134 -2.31 -50.65 -10.83
N ILE A 135 -3.54 -51.11 -10.68
CA ILE A 135 -4.74 -50.38 -11.10
C ILE A 135 -5.56 -50.09 -9.84
N THR A 136 -5.67 -48.83 -9.44
CA THR A 136 -6.36 -48.40 -8.22
C THR A 136 -7.67 -47.71 -8.58
N SER A 137 -8.80 -48.27 -8.18
CA SER A 137 -10.11 -47.67 -8.44
C SER A 137 -10.30 -46.40 -7.60
N THR A 138 -10.64 -45.30 -8.26
CA THR A 138 -10.95 -44.01 -7.61
C THR A 138 -12.46 -43.78 -7.47
N GLY A 139 -13.28 -44.45 -8.28
CA GLY A 139 -14.75 -44.42 -8.17
C GLY A 139 -15.41 -44.43 -9.54
N ASP A 140 -16.69 -44.82 -9.62
CA ASP A 140 -17.54 -44.73 -10.83
C ASP A 140 -17.01 -45.32 -12.16
N GLY A 141 -15.90 -46.05 -12.14
CA GLY A 141 -15.25 -46.64 -13.31
C GLY A 141 -13.82 -46.14 -13.51
N ASP A 142 -13.50 -44.99 -12.92
CA ASP A 142 -12.21 -44.30 -12.95
C ASP A 142 -11.15 -45.03 -12.12
N PHE A 143 -9.89 -44.81 -12.50
CA PHE A 143 -8.74 -45.42 -11.84
C PHE A 143 -7.42 -44.69 -12.07
N GLU A 144 -6.50 -44.90 -11.14
CA GLU A 144 -5.07 -44.68 -11.33
C GLU A 144 -4.40 -45.95 -11.84
N LEU A 145 -3.40 -45.79 -12.70
CA LEU A 145 -2.62 -46.85 -13.32
C LEU A 145 -1.14 -46.60 -13.13
N GLU A 146 -0.45 -47.50 -12.43
CA GLU A 146 1.00 -47.40 -12.23
C GLU A 146 1.72 -48.54 -12.95
N PHE A 147 2.80 -48.22 -13.64
CA PHE A 147 3.81 -49.16 -14.10
C PHE A 147 5.03 -49.07 -13.19
N ILE A 148 5.41 -50.19 -12.58
CA ILE A 148 6.54 -50.27 -11.67
C ILE A 148 7.63 -51.14 -12.31
N TYR A 149 8.79 -50.56 -12.59
CA TYR A 149 9.95 -51.23 -13.18
C TYR A 149 11.03 -51.47 -12.13
N GLU A 150 11.13 -52.70 -11.60
CA GLU A 150 12.15 -53.05 -10.61
C GLU A 150 13.46 -53.49 -11.25
N ASP A 151 13.41 -54.25 -12.34
CA ASP A 151 14.61 -54.68 -13.08
C ASP A 151 14.29 -54.96 -14.56
N ILE A 152 15.06 -54.36 -15.47
CA ILE A 152 14.93 -54.51 -16.92
C ILE A 152 16.30 -54.87 -17.52
N GLN A 153 16.50 -56.16 -17.81
CA GLN A 153 17.77 -56.71 -18.32
C GLN A 153 17.75 -57.01 -19.82
N TRP A 154 16.57 -57.02 -20.43
CA TRP A 154 16.39 -57.24 -21.86
C TRP A 154 15.26 -56.36 -22.41
N THR A 155 15.39 -55.96 -23.67
CA THR A 155 14.47 -55.00 -24.32
C THR A 155 13.76 -55.56 -25.56
N ASN A 156 14.24 -56.67 -26.11
CA ASN A 156 13.60 -57.40 -27.20
C ASN A 156 13.48 -58.89 -26.89
N GLY A 157 12.32 -59.46 -27.23
CA GLY A 157 12.05 -60.89 -27.06
C GLY A 157 12.39 -61.74 -28.27
N TYR A 158 12.39 -61.12 -29.47
CA TYR A 158 12.70 -61.80 -30.73
C TYR A 158 13.24 -60.85 -31.82
N GLY A 159 12.45 -59.86 -32.24
CA GLY A 159 12.78 -59.03 -33.42
C GLY A 159 12.55 -57.52 -33.31
N GLU A 160 11.68 -57.09 -32.41
CA GLU A 160 11.37 -55.67 -32.13
C GLU A 160 11.61 -55.39 -30.65
N GLU A 161 11.93 -54.13 -30.32
CA GLU A 161 12.04 -53.68 -28.93
C GLU A 161 10.64 -53.59 -28.32
N ALA A 162 10.56 -53.64 -26.99
CA ALA A 162 9.29 -53.57 -26.28
C ALA A 162 8.63 -52.20 -26.47
N GLU A 163 7.31 -52.22 -26.66
CA GLU A 163 6.49 -51.00 -26.61
C GLU A 163 5.83 -50.85 -25.23
N THR A 164 5.80 -49.63 -24.73
CA THR A 164 5.35 -49.27 -23.38
C THR A 164 4.37 -48.11 -23.41
N GLY A 165 3.22 -48.26 -22.75
CA GLY A 165 2.15 -47.26 -22.80
C GLY A 165 0.73 -47.85 -22.78
N VAL A 166 -0.23 -47.11 -23.31
CA VAL A 166 -1.65 -47.48 -23.40
C VAL A 166 -2.24 -47.11 -24.76
N THR A 167 -3.28 -47.80 -25.21
CA THR A 167 -3.99 -47.49 -26.46
C THR A 167 -5.45 -47.93 -26.44
N ASP A 168 -6.31 -47.20 -27.16
CA ASP A 168 -7.71 -47.55 -27.42
C ASP A 168 -7.87 -48.65 -28.49
N GLY A 169 -6.77 -49.11 -29.08
CA GLY A 169 -6.79 -50.01 -30.24
C GLY A 169 -7.21 -49.31 -31.54
N GLY A 170 -7.05 -47.98 -31.57
CA GLY A 170 -7.52 -47.06 -32.60
C GLY A 170 -6.48 -45.99 -32.91
N ALA A 171 -6.85 -44.73 -32.71
CA ALA A 171 -5.98 -43.58 -33.02
C ALA A 171 -5.43 -42.89 -31.77
N ASN A 172 -5.86 -43.34 -30.58
CA ASN A 172 -5.45 -42.79 -29.31
C ASN A 172 -4.47 -43.80 -28.70
N ASP A 173 -3.20 -43.45 -28.73
CA ASP A 173 -2.12 -44.18 -28.10
C ASP A 173 -1.22 -43.20 -27.35
N TYR A 174 -0.74 -43.64 -26.19
CA TYR A 174 0.13 -42.86 -25.32
C TYR A 174 1.30 -43.76 -24.96
N GLU A 175 2.46 -43.43 -25.51
CA GLU A 175 3.70 -44.16 -25.30
C GLU A 175 4.53 -43.50 -24.21
N LEU A 176 5.16 -44.31 -23.35
CA LEU A 176 6.11 -43.77 -22.38
C LEU A 176 7.35 -43.21 -23.09
N PRO A 177 8.00 -42.18 -22.52
CA PRO A 177 9.27 -41.68 -23.03
C PRO A 177 10.27 -42.81 -23.31
N GLY A 178 10.69 -42.92 -24.58
CA GLY A 178 11.65 -43.94 -25.00
C GLY A 178 11.08 -45.33 -25.29
N SER A 179 9.75 -45.49 -25.39
CA SER A 179 9.11 -46.67 -25.98
C SER A 179 9.77 -47.06 -27.31
N GLY A 180 9.91 -48.36 -27.55
CA GLY A 180 10.57 -48.88 -28.76
C GLY A 180 12.08 -48.61 -28.86
N ASN A 181 12.72 -48.02 -27.84
CA ASN A 181 14.15 -47.72 -27.81
C ASN A 181 14.90 -48.50 -26.72
N ALA A 182 15.74 -49.45 -27.13
CA ALA A 182 16.54 -50.29 -26.23
C ALA A 182 17.35 -49.50 -25.18
N GLY A 183 17.91 -48.34 -25.53
CA GLY A 183 18.73 -47.55 -24.62
C GLY A 183 17.92 -46.90 -23.51
N ALA A 184 16.73 -46.39 -23.85
CA ALA A 184 15.82 -45.80 -22.87
C ALA A 184 15.18 -46.86 -21.98
N LEU A 185 14.70 -47.97 -22.57
CA LEU A 185 14.06 -49.08 -21.86
C LEU A 185 14.97 -49.69 -20.78
N THR A 186 16.28 -49.85 -21.04
CA THR A 186 17.22 -50.33 -19.99
C THR A 186 17.41 -49.37 -18.82
N GLY A 187 17.05 -48.09 -18.99
CA GLY A 187 17.13 -47.08 -17.95
C GLY A 187 15.85 -46.91 -17.13
N TYR A 188 14.75 -47.59 -17.50
CA TYR A 188 13.45 -47.42 -16.85
C TYR A 188 13.46 -47.57 -15.33
N PRO A 189 14.18 -48.54 -14.71
CA PRO A 189 14.23 -48.65 -13.24
C PRO A 189 14.82 -47.45 -12.49
N ASP A 190 15.55 -46.59 -13.19
CA ASP A 190 16.22 -45.40 -12.68
C ASP A 190 15.65 -44.10 -13.29
N ASN A 191 14.57 -44.19 -14.07
CA ASN A 191 14.00 -43.03 -14.77
C ASN A 191 12.88 -42.40 -13.96
N ASP A 192 12.92 -41.08 -13.85
CA ASP A 192 11.79 -40.27 -13.42
C ASP A 192 10.94 -39.93 -14.66
N PHE A 193 9.71 -40.43 -14.71
CA PHE A 193 8.85 -40.32 -15.90
C PHE A 193 8.02 -39.03 -15.92
N ALA A 194 7.73 -38.45 -14.76
CA ALA A 194 7.06 -37.17 -14.56
C ALA A 194 7.63 -36.53 -13.28
N GLY A 195 8.12 -35.29 -13.35
CA GLY A 195 8.87 -34.67 -12.25
C GLY A 195 8.13 -34.80 -10.91
N GLY A 196 8.75 -35.50 -9.95
CA GLY A 196 8.14 -35.77 -8.64
C GLY A 196 7.78 -37.23 -8.39
N ASP A 197 7.73 -38.08 -9.42
CA ASP A 197 7.51 -39.52 -9.28
C ASP A 197 8.74 -40.25 -8.71
N PRO A 198 8.56 -41.38 -8.00
CA PRO A 198 9.68 -42.24 -7.62
C PRO A 198 10.36 -42.86 -8.86
N ASP A 199 11.70 -42.76 -8.96
CA ASP A 199 12.51 -43.42 -9.99
C ASP A 199 12.04 -44.85 -10.31
N GLY A 200 11.56 -45.08 -11.54
CA GLY A 200 11.07 -46.37 -12.03
C GLY A 200 9.58 -46.61 -11.89
N VAL A 201 8.80 -45.60 -11.52
CA VAL A 201 7.33 -45.61 -11.55
C VAL A 201 6.85 -44.67 -12.65
N ALA A 202 5.90 -45.13 -13.47
CA ALA A 202 5.15 -44.27 -14.39
C ALA A 202 3.67 -44.38 -14.07
N ALA A 203 3.03 -43.26 -13.73
CA ALA A 203 1.61 -43.20 -13.38
C ALA A 203 0.75 -42.60 -14.51
N PHE A 204 -0.51 -43.02 -14.57
CA PHE A 204 -1.55 -42.45 -15.43
C PHE A 204 -2.84 -42.37 -14.63
N THR A 205 -3.57 -41.28 -14.74
CA THR A 205 -4.93 -41.17 -14.21
C THR A 205 -5.92 -41.36 -15.35
N PHE A 206 -7.00 -42.10 -15.11
CA PHE A 206 -8.10 -42.28 -16.05
C PHE A 206 -9.39 -41.72 -15.46
N VAL A 207 -9.95 -40.72 -16.12
CA VAL A 207 -11.22 -40.07 -15.75
C VAL A 207 -12.18 -40.16 -16.94
N ASP A 208 -13.39 -40.66 -16.70
CA ASP A 208 -14.40 -40.94 -17.74
C ASP A 208 -13.85 -41.82 -18.90
N GLY A 209 -12.88 -42.66 -18.55
CA GLY A 209 -12.21 -43.59 -19.44
C GLY A 209 -11.10 -43.01 -20.32
N GLU A 210 -10.83 -41.71 -20.33
CA GLU A 210 -9.68 -41.17 -21.07
C GLU A 210 -8.46 -41.02 -20.13
N PRO A 211 -7.23 -41.31 -20.60
CA PRO A 211 -6.03 -41.00 -19.84
C PRO A 211 -5.87 -39.48 -19.75
N PHE A 212 -5.58 -39.03 -18.55
CA PHE A 212 -5.52 -37.66 -18.12
C PHE A 212 -4.07 -37.27 -17.83
N PHE A 213 -3.64 -36.11 -18.33
CA PHE A 213 -2.27 -35.63 -18.25
C PHE A 213 -2.29 -34.29 -17.54
N SER A 214 -1.72 -34.23 -16.34
CA SER A 214 -1.34 -32.99 -15.65
C SER A 214 -0.56 -32.10 -16.63
N ASP A 215 -1.01 -30.85 -16.78
CA ASP A 215 -0.31 -29.85 -17.58
C ASP A 215 0.55 -28.91 -16.72
N GLY A 216 0.48 -29.08 -15.40
CA GLY A 216 1.30 -28.40 -14.39
C GLY A 216 0.77 -27.01 -14.06
N ILE A 217 -0.52 -26.78 -14.30
CA ILE A 217 -1.21 -25.52 -14.05
C ILE A 217 -2.36 -25.81 -13.09
N VAL A 218 -2.36 -25.15 -11.94
CA VAL A 218 -3.47 -25.20 -11.00
C VAL A 218 -4.48 -24.11 -11.36
N GLU A 219 -5.73 -24.50 -11.51
CA GLU A 219 -6.78 -23.71 -12.10
C GLU A 219 -7.97 -23.59 -11.16
N GLY A 220 -8.30 -22.35 -10.82
CA GLY A 220 -9.49 -21.96 -10.10
C GLY A 220 -10.76 -22.15 -10.94
N THR A 221 -11.87 -21.76 -10.35
CA THR A 221 -13.19 -21.77 -10.95
C THR A 221 -13.56 -20.38 -11.47
N SER A 222 -14.84 -20.00 -11.43
CA SER A 222 -15.28 -18.64 -11.79
C SER A 222 -15.99 -17.97 -10.63
N GLY A 223 -15.65 -18.36 -9.41
CA GLY A 223 -16.15 -17.76 -8.20
C GLY A 223 -15.19 -18.03 -7.06
N ALA A 224 -15.36 -17.34 -5.94
CA ALA A 224 -14.43 -17.38 -4.81
C ALA A 224 -13.93 -18.79 -4.43
N ASP A 225 -12.65 -19.00 -4.65
CA ASP A 225 -11.91 -20.22 -4.42
C ASP A 225 -10.89 -20.06 -3.28
N LEU A 226 -10.51 -21.19 -2.69
CA LEU A 226 -9.39 -21.30 -1.75
C LEU A 226 -8.34 -22.17 -2.43
N LEU A 227 -7.38 -21.52 -3.08
CA LEU A 227 -6.27 -22.16 -3.76
C LEU A 227 -5.10 -22.27 -2.78
N ASP A 228 -5.09 -23.36 -2.01
CA ASP A 228 -3.98 -23.74 -1.14
C ASP A 228 -3.52 -25.18 -1.44
N ALA A 229 -2.54 -25.70 -0.70
CA ALA A 229 -2.06 -27.08 -0.84
C ALA A 229 -3.13 -28.17 -0.61
N ALA A 230 -4.36 -27.82 -0.22
CA ALA A 230 -5.50 -28.71 -0.10
C ALA A 230 -6.57 -28.51 -1.20
N TYR A 231 -6.29 -27.67 -2.21
CA TYR A 231 -7.13 -27.51 -3.39
C TYR A 231 -7.16 -28.80 -4.22
N LEU A 232 -8.36 -29.24 -4.60
CA LEU A 232 -8.61 -30.51 -5.30
C LEU A 232 -9.62 -30.37 -6.45
N ASP A 233 -10.14 -29.16 -6.66
CA ASP A 233 -11.20 -28.91 -7.64
C ASP A 233 -10.64 -28.56 -9.04
N ASP A 234 -9.31 -28.61 -9.17
CA ASP A 234 -8.57 -28.45 -10.42
C ASP A 234 -9.09 -29.41 -11.52
N PRO A 235 -9.41 -28.90 -12.73
CA PRO A 235 -9.91 -29.72 -13.84
C PRO A 235 -8.93 -30.78 -14.32
N ASP A 236 -7.62 -30.51 -14.22
CA ASP A 236 -6.49 -31.31 -14.68
C ASP A 236 -5.75 -32.04 -13.52
N GLY A 237 -6.35 -32.02 -12.31
CA GLY A 237 -5.94 -32.71 -11.11
C GLY A 237 -4.60 -32.23 -10.53
N ASP A 238 -4.14 -31.06 -10.96
CA ASP A 238 -2.94 -30.41 -10.48
C ASP A 238 -3.13 -29.89 -9.05
N MET A 239 -2.05 -29.86 -8.28
CA MET A 239 -2.08 -29.51 -6.86
C MET A 239 -0.93 -28.58 -6.54
N ILE A 240 -1.23 -27.61 -5.69
CA ILE A 240 -0.25 -26.71 -5.09
C ILE A 240 0.64 -27.49 -4.12
N GLY A 241 1.96 -27.35 -4.27
CA GLY A 241 2.95 -28.25 -3.75
C GLY A 241 4.11 -27.57 -3.02
N ALA A 242 5.30 -28.14 -3.22
CA ALA A 242 6.55 -27.66 -2.63
C ALA A 242 7.63 -27.45 -3.72
N GLY A 243 7.20 -27.32 -4.96
CA GLY A 243 8.04 -26.94 -6.09
C GLY A 243 7.31 -25.90 -6.94
N ASP A 244 8.00 -25.38 -7.93
CA ASP A 244 7.56 -24.27 -8.78
C ASP A 244 6.19 -24.55 -9.47
N ASP A 245 5.13 -23.92 -8.98
CA ASP A 245 3.75 -24.07 -9.42
C ASP A 245 3.31 -22.91 -10.33
N ASN A 246 2.38 -23.17 -11.27
CA ASN A 246 1.69 -22.12 -12.03
C ASN A 246 0.22 -22.12 -11.61
N ILE A 247 -0.30 -20.99 -11.15
CA ILE A 247 -1.66 -20.89 -10.59
C ILE A 247 -2.45 -19.81 -11.35
N PHE A 248 -3.65 -20.16 -11.85
CA PHE A 248 -4.62 -19.23 -12.42
C PHE A 248 -5.95 -19.33 -11.68
N ALA A 249 -6.33 -18.31 -10.90
CA ALA A 249 -7.58 -18.37 -10.12
C ALA A 249 -8.83 -17.93 -10.93
N TYR A 250 -8.63 -17.09 -11.96
CA TYR A 250 -9.66 -16.60 -12.91
C TYR A 250 -10.62 -15.55 -12.34
N ASP A 251 -11.94 -15.75 -12.42
CA ASP A 251 -12.92 -14.78 -11.92
C ASP A 251 -13.26 -15.19 -10.48
N GLY A 252 -13.26 -14.28 -9.52
CA GLY A 252 -13.37 -14.72 -8.15
C GLY A 252 -13.33 -13.60 -7.12
N ASN A 253 -13.01 -14.01 -5.91
CA ASN A 253 -12.60 -13.20 -4.76
C ASN A 253 -11.85 -14.25 -3.96
N ASP A 254 -10.67 -14.56 -4.45
CA ASP A 254 -9.96 -15.80 -4.21
C ASP A 254 -9.00 -15.63 -3.05
N THR A 255 -8.66 -16.74 -2.40
CA THR A 255 -7.61 -16.78 -1.38
C THR A 255 -6.56 -17.77 -1.84
N ILE A 256 -5.35 -17.28 -2.08
CA ILE A 256 -4.30 -18.02 -2.79
C ILE A 256 -3.03 -18.08 -1.94
N SER A 257 -2.43 -19.27 -1.85
CA SER A 257 -1.09 -19.50 -1.30
C SER A 257 -0.37 -20.51 -2.18
N GLY A 258 0.73 -20.10 -2.81
CA GLY A 258 1.55 -20.94 -3.72
C GLY A 258 2.32 -22.05 -3.01
N GLY A 259 2.55 -21.91 -1.70
CA GLY A 259 3.36 -22.86 -0.96
C GLY A 259 4.84 -22.66 -1.25
N ALA A 260 5.63 -23.74 -1.19
CA ALA A 260 7.06 -23.62 -1.43
C ALA A 260 7.40 -23.88 -2.90
N GLY A 261 8.39 -23.19 -3.45
CA GLY A 261 8.68 -23.18 -4.88
C GLY A 261 8.97 -21.77 -5.36
N ASP A 262 9.53 -21.63 -6.56
CA ASP A 262 9.50 -20.34 -7.26
C ASP A 262 8.22 -20.33 -8.11
N ASP A 263 7.13 -19.81 -7.57
CA ASP A 263 5.77 -19.93 -8.10
C ASP A 263 5.39 -18.78 -9.04
N THR A 264 4.43 -19.02 -9.94
CA THR A 264 3.81 -17.99 -10.78
C THR A 264 2.30 -17.99 -10.58
N ILE A 265 1.75 -16.88 -10.11
CA ILE A 265 0.33 -16.75 -9.73
C ILE A 265 -0.30 -15.59 -10.52
N ASP A 266 -1.50 -15.82 -11.06
CA ASP A 266 -2.39 -14.82 -11.64
C ASP A 266 -3.77 -15.02 -10.99
N ALA A 267 -4.13 -14.07 -10.11
CA ALA A 267 -5.33 -14.13 -9.29
C ALA A 267 -6.58 -13.81 -10.12
N GLY A 268 -6.51 -12.81 -10.98
CA GLY A 268 -7.47 -12.61 -12.08
C GLY A 268 -8.46 -11.48 -11.81
N ASP A 269 -9.75 -11.69 -12.05
CA ASP A 269 -10.78 -10.66 -11.84
C ASP A 269 -11.44 -10.85 -10.46
N GLY A 270 -11.49 -9.83 -9.61
CA GLY A 270 -12.09 -9.93 -8.28
C GLY A 270 -11.24 -9.25 -7.22
N ASP A 271 -11.75 -9.10 -5.99
CA ASP A 271 -10.92 -8.62 -4.87
C ASP A 271 -10.29 -9.85 -4.20
N ASP A 272 -9.02 -10.11 -4.53
CA ASP A 272 -8.29 -11.33 -4.19
C ASP A 272 -7.33 -11.12 -3.02
N LEU A 273 -7.05 -12.20 -2.28
CA LEU A 273 -6.07 -12.23 -1.20
C LEU A 273 -4.99 -13.24 -1.53
N VAL A 274 -3.76 -12.77 -1.70
CA VAL A 274 -2.60 -13.64 -1.94
C VAL A 274 -1.65 -13.58 -0.76
N THR A 275 -1.32 -14.73 -0.19
CA THR A 275 -0.39 -14.84 0.95
C THR A 275 0.97 -15.35 0.48
N TRP A 276 2.04 -14.67 0.90
CA TRP A 276 3.43 -15.06 0.64
C TRP A 276 4.24 -15.14 1.95
N ASP A 277 4.77 -16.33 2.25
CA ASP A 277 5.45 -16.63 3.51
C ASP A 277 6.98 -16.75 3.35
N THR A 278 7.71 -16.51 4.44
CA THR A 278 9.15 -16.84 4.46
C THR A 278 9.39 -18.33 4.20
N GLY A 279 10.18 -18.65 3.18
CA GLY A 279 10.50 -20.01 2.76
C GLY A 279 9.60 -20.58 1.66
N ASP A 280 8.70 -19.76 1.11
CA ASP A 280 7.93 -20.09 -0.09
C ASP A 280 8.90 -20.14 -1.28
N GLY A 281 9.56 -19.05 -1.62
CA GLY A 281 10.62 -19.06 -2.62
C GLY A 281 10.75 -17.70 -3.27
N SER A 282 11.08 -17.65 -4.56
CA SER A 282 11.07 -16.39 -5.32
C SER A 282 9.96 -16.39 -6.35
N ASP A 283 8.87 -15.68 -6.05
CA ASP A 283 7.60 -15.84 -6.76
C ASP A 283 7.29 -14.63 -7.65
N LEU A 284 6.40 -14.85 -8.62
CA LEU A 284 5.84 -13.84 -9.51
C LEU A 284 4.32 -13.85 -9.37
N ILE A 285 3.72 -12.75 -8.90
CA ILE A 285 2.29 -12.68 -8.59
C ILE A 285 1.65 -11.49 -9.31
N ASP A 286 0.53 -11.74 -9.98
CA ASP A 286 -0.32 -10.72 -10.59
C ASP A 286 -1.69 -10.73 -9.91
N GLY A 287 -2.08 -9.65 -9.25
CA GLY A 287 -3.39 -9.52 -8.58
C GLY A 287 -4.52 -9.40 -9.60
N GLY A 288 -4.26 -8.72 -10.73
CA GLY A 288 -5.20 -8.60 -11.83
C GLY A 288 -6.16 -7.43 -11.66
N ALA A 289 -7.46 -7.69 -11.57
CA ALA A 289 -8.49 -6.66 -11.60
C ALA A 289 -9.43 -6.74 -10.41
N GLY A 290 -9.13 -5.99 -9.37
CA GLY A 290 -10.05 -5.70 -8.26
C GLY A 290 -9.43 -4.66 -7.35
N ASP A 291 -9.80 -4.72 -6.08
CA ASP A 291 -9.00 -4.13 -5.01
C ASP A 291 -8.27 -5.31 -4.33
N ASP A 292 -7.02 -5.58 -4.71
CA ASP A 292 -6.31 -6.81 -4.38
C ASP A 292 -5.37 -6.65 -3.17
N THR A 293 -5.30 -7.70 -2.32
CA THR A 293 -4.52 -7.70 -1.07
C THR A 293 -3.34 -8.68 -1.14
N LEU A 294 -2.14 -8.16 -0.88
CA LEU A 294 -0.94 -8.97 -0.64
C LEU A 294 -0.66 -9.06 0.86
N GLU A 295 -0.74 -10.27 1.41
CA GLU A 295 -0.35 -10.57 2.79
C GLU A 295 1.05 -11.21 2.80
N VAL A 296 2.01 -10.54 3.44
CA VAL A 296 3.39 -11.01 3.57
C VAL A 296 3.63 -11.46 5.00
N THR A 297 3.98 -12.73 5.20
CA THR A 297 4.26 -13.25 6.54
C THR A 297 5.73 -13.52 6.81
N SER A 298 6.21 -12.96 7.92
CA SER A 298 7.61 -12.92 8.28
C SER A 298 7.80 -13.25 9.76
N THR A 299 8.57 -14.30 10.07
CA THR A 299 8.80 -14.71 11.48
C THR A 299 10.22 -14.48 11.98
N ALA A 300 11.16 -14.02 11.14
CA ALA A 300 12.58 -13.97 11.51
C ALA A 300 13.47 -13.00 10.71
N ALA A 301 12.95 -12.23 9.76
CA ALA A 301 13.76 -11.34 8.91
C ALA A 301 12.97 -10.09 8.53
N THR A 302 13.63 -8.93 8.56
CA THR A 302 13.10 -7.69 7.99
C THR A 302 12.66 -7.91 6.55
N THR A 303 11.46 -7.43 6.27
CA THR A 303 10.86 -7.33 4.94
C THR A 303 11.22 -5.98 4.33
N SER A 304 11.52 -5.97 3.03
CA SER A 304 11.74 -4.74 2.28
C SER A 304 10.90 -4.77 1.01
N THR A 305 9.95 -3.87 0.93
CA THR A 305 9.03 -3.72 -0.21
C THR A 305 9.27 -2.37 -0.87
N THR A 306 9.36 -2.38 -2.20
CA THR A 306 9.53 -1.16 -3.00
C THR A 306 8.66 -1.24 -4.24
N LEU A 307 7.75 -0.28 -4.41
CA LEU A 307 6.95 -0.14 -5.60
C LEU A 307 7.77 0.58 -6.69
N THR A 308 7.52 0.19 -7.94
CA THR A 308 8.15 0.74 -9.14
C THR A 308 7.14 1.38 -10.10
N GLY A 309 5.87 1.36 -9.72
CA GLY A 309 4.70 1.99 -10.32
C GLY A 309 3.45 1.59 -9.53
N ASP A 310 2.30 2.12 -9.95
CA ASP A 310 1.00 1.83 -9.32
C ASP A 310 0.80 0.31 -9.10
N GLY A 311 0.65 -0.10 -7.84
CA GLY A 311 0.43 -1.49 -7.42
C GLY A 311 1.48 -2.53 -7.86
N THR A 312 2.64 -2.08 -8.34
CA THR A 312 3.67 -2.95 -8.94
C THR A 312 5.00 -2.78 -8.24
N GLY A 313 5.61 -3.86 -7.76
CA GLY A 313 6.84 -3.76 -6.98
C GLY A 313 7.53 -5.08 -6.73
N THR A 314 8.50 -5.02 -5.81
CA THR A 314 9.22 -6.19 -5.33
C THR A 314 9.25 -6.17 -3.80
N THR A 315 8.94 -7.31 -3.19
CA THR A 315 9.16 -7.58 -1.76
C THR A 315 10.36 -8.51 -1.61
N SER A 316 11.21 -8.29 -0.60
CA SER A 316 12.39 -9.12 -0.33
C SER A 316 12.47 -9.55 1.12
N ILE A 317 12.65 -10.85 1.36
CA ILE A 317 12.92 -11.44 2.67
C ILE A 317 14.20 -12.28 2.59
N GLY A 318 15.28 -11.80 3.20
CA GLY A 318 16.56 -12.51 3.21
C GLY A 318 17.18 -12.67 1.80
N SER A 319 17.00 -13.84 1.17
CA SER A 319 17.46 -14.12 -0.21
C SER A 319 16.33 -14.45 -1.18
N GLU A 320 15.11 -14.47 -0.68
CA GLU A 320 13.86 -14.72 -1.40
C GLU A 320 13.28 -13.37 -1.85
N THR A 321 12.68 -13.35 -3.03
CA THR A 321 12.11 -12.13 -3.63
C THR A 321 10.76 -12.44 -4.26
N LEU A 322 9.76 -11.63 -3.96
CA LEU A 322 8.47 -11.65 -4.61
C LEU A 322 8.39 -10.45 -5.56
N ASP A 323 8.20 -10.68 -6.85
CA ASP A 323 7.83 -9.65 -7.82
C ASP A 323 6.30 -9.65 -7.97
N PHE A 324 5.64 -8.50 -7.78
CA PHE A 324 4.18 -8.38 -7.81
C PHE A 324 3.70 -7.25 -8.73
N SER A 325 2.47 -7.40 -9.24
CA SER A 325 1.73 -6.36 -9.97
C SER A 325 0.24 -6.34 -9.60
N ASP A 326 -0.40 -5.19 -9.82
CA ASP A 326 -1.83 -4.96 -9.64
C ASP A 326 -2.31 -5.30 -8.21
N PHE A 327 -1.70 -4.69 -7.18
CA PHE A 327 -2.10 -4.76 -5.76
C PHE A 327 -2.33 -3.39 -5.13
N GLU A 328 -3.39 -3.23 -4.34
CA GLU A 328 -3.74 -1.97 -3.67
C GLU A 328 -3.60 -2.03 -2.13
N GLU A 329 -3.60 -3.22 -1.53
CA GLU A 329 -3.47 -3.41 -0.08
C GLU A 329 -2.30 -4.31 0.29
N PHE A 330 -1.47 -3.87 1.23
CA PHE A 330 -0.29 -4.59 1.72
C PHE A 330 -0.40 -4.82 3.23
N LEU A 331 -0.36 -6.09 3.63
CA LEU A 331 -0.45 -6.50 5.02
C LEU A 331 0.84 -7.23 5.43
N PHE A 332 1.51 -6.74 6.46
CA PHE A 332 2.67 -7.38 7.06
C PHE A 332 2.28 -7.88 8.45
N ASP A 333 2.41 -9.19 8.69
CA ASP A 333 1.95 -9.83 9.93
C ASP A 333 3.04 -10.03 11.00
N GLY A 334 4.27 -9.59 10.67
CA GLY A 334 5.48 -9.79 11.46
C GLY A 334 5.62 -8.84 12.65
N ASP A 335 6.58 -9.15 13.53
CA ASP A 335 7.07 -8.26 14.60
C ASP A 335 8.50 -7.73 14.24
N THR A 336 8.77 -7.46 12.96
CA THR A 336 10.10 -7.11 12.44
C THR A 336 10.16 -5.68 11.92
N ASP A 337 11.28 -5.00 12.17
CA ASP A 337 11.56 -3.67 11.59
C ASP A 337 11.56 -3.75 10.06
N ASP A 338 10.46 -3.35 9.42
CA ASP A 338 10.18 -3.49 8.00
C ASP A 338 10.33 -2.16 7.24
N PHE A 339 10.57 -2.25 5.92
CA PHE A 339 10.70 -1.08 5.04
C PHE A 339 9.69 -1.18 3.90
N PHE A 340 8.84 -0.17 3.74
CA PHE A 340 7.88 -0.06 2.65
C PHE A 340 8.05 1.29 1.94
N ASP A 341 8.26 1.24 0.63
CA ASP A 341 8.52 2.43 -0.19
C ASP A 341 7.61 2.45 -1.41
N ALA A 342 6.56 3.28 -1.34
CA ALA A 342 5.61 3.48 -2.43
C ALA A 342 5.84 4.75 -3.23
N GLY A 343 7.05 5.34 -3.23
CA GLY A 343 7.34 6.58 -3.96
C GLY A 343 7.19 6.56 -5.48
N ALA A 344 6.95 5.39 -6.07
CA ALA A 344 6.61 5.27 -7.49
C ALA A 344 5.09 5.13 -7.74
N ASP A 345 4.29 4.97 -6.69
CA ASP A 345 2.84 4.87 -6.71
C ASP A 345 2.22 6.27 -6.79
N THR A 346 1.21 6.39 -7.65
CA THR A 346 0.46 7.63 -7.88
C THR A 346 -1.05 7.49 -7.62
N GLY A 347 -1.47 6.31 -7.19
CA GLY A 347 -2.80 6.00 -6.70
C GLY A 347 -2.85 6.08 -5.17
N GLY A 348 -4.03 5.83 -4.59
CA GLY A 348 -4.13 5.64 -3.14
C GLY A 348 -3.93 4.17 -2.81
N LEU A 349 -3.15 3.86 -1.79
CA LEU A 349 -2.88 2.51 -1.30
C LEU A 349 -3.24 2.32 0.16
N SER A 350 -3.32 1.06 0.60
CA SER A 350 -3.47 0.70 2.01
C SER A 350 -2.28 -0.13 2.46
N VAL A 351 -1.63 0.25 3.55
CA VAL A 351 -0.51 -0.50 4.14
C VAL A 351 -0.67 -0.65 5.64
N ALA A 352 -0.45 -1.87 6.13
CA ALA A 352 -0.34 -2.17 7.55
C ALA A 352 0.97 -2.92 7.82
N SER A 353 1.93 -2.28 8.50
CA SER A 353 3.28 -2.84 8.68
C SER A 353 3.43 -3.82 9.86
N GLY A 354 2.45 -3.85 10.76
CA GLY A 354 2.39 -4.90 11.80
C GLY A 354 3.05 -4.44 13.09
N GLY A 355 4.13 -5.09 13.50
CA GLY A 355 4.95 -4.60 14.60
C GLY A 355 6.43 -4.65 14.26
N GLY A 356 7.27 -3.93 15.00
CA GLY A 356 8.64 -3.62 14.60
C GLY A 356 8.84 -2.12 14.56
N ASP A 357 10.09 -1.65 14.52
CA ASP A 357 10.35 -0.22 14.28
C ASP A 357 10.37 0.00 12.75
N ASP A 358 9.22 0.33 12.15
CA ASP A 358 9.02 0.30 10.70
C ASP A 358 9.39 1.62 10.01
N THR A 359 9.63 1.58 8.70
CA THR A 359 9.80 2.78 7.87
C THR A 359 8.91 2.70 6.63
N ILE A 360 7.99 3.65 6.49
CA ILE A 360 6.95 3.66 5.45
C ILE A 360 7.01 4.99 4.70
N HIS A 361 7.01 4.92 3.37
CA HIS A 361 6.68 6.03 2.47
C HIS A 361 5.41 5.66 1.70
N GLY A 362 4.31 6.42 1.86
CA GLY A 362 3.03 6.14 1.19
C GLY A 362 3.03 6.52 -0.29
N GLY A 363 3.86 7.48 -0.69
CA GLY A 363 4.06 7.82 -2.09
C GLY A 363 3.26 9.05 -2.50
N SER A 364 2.34 8.92 -3.45
CA SER A 364 1.48 10.05 -3.80
C SER A 364 0.06 9.57 -4.09
N GLY A 365 -0.94 10.26 -3.57
CA GLY A 365 -2.33 9.81 -3.64
C GLY A 365 -2.90 9.66 -2.23
N ASP A 366 -4.21 9.46 -2.11
CA ASP A 366 -4.85 9.43 -0.79
C ASP A 366 -4.62 8.05 -0.12
N ASP A 367 -3.61 7.96 0.74
CA ASP A 367 -3.15 6.69 1.32
C ASP A 367 -3.78 6.38 2.69
N THR A 368 -3.77 5.11 3.06
CA THR A 368 -4.14 4.64 4.41
C THR A 368 -3.00 3.84 5.01
N ILE A 369 -2.35 4.40 6.03
CA ILE A 369 -1.13 3.85 6.63
C ILE A 369 -1.38 3.48 8.09
N LEU A 370 -1.08 2.23 8.45
CA LEU A 370 -1.10 1.72 9.83
C LEU A 370 0.32 1.24 10.21
N GLY A 371 1.04 2.01 11.04
CA GLY A 371 2.38 1.65 11.55
C GLY A 371 2.34 0.47 12.52
N GLY A 372 1.43 0.51 13.50
CA GLY A 372 1.18 -0.64 14.37
C GLY A 372 2.00 -0.61 15.66
N ASP A 373 2.72 -1.68 16.01
CA ASP A 373 3.44 -1.77 17.29
C ASP A 373 4.95 -1.50 17.09
N GLY A 374 5.52 -0.40 17.59
CA GLY A 374 6.96 -0.12 17.55
C GLY A 374 7.26 1.37 17.39
N ASP A 375 8.53 1.76 17.35
CA ASP A 375 8.90 3.17 17.15
C ASP A 375 9.01 3.45 15.63
N ASP A 376 7.90 3.81 14.98
CA ASP A 376 7.80 3.87 13.52
C ASP A 376 8.26 5.21 12.90
N LEU A 377 8.67 5.18 11.62
CA LEU A 377 8.91 6.36 10.79
C LEU A 377 7.98 6.33 9.58
N ILE A 378 6.98 7.22 9.57
CA ILE A 378 5.93 7.24 8.55
C ILE A 378 5.95 8.57 7.80
N TYR A 379 6.02 8.48 6.48
CA TYR A 379 5.72 9.57 5.56
C TYR A 379 4.41 9.21 4.84
N GLY A 380 3.40 10.09 4.93
CA GLY A 380 2.15 9.97 4.17
C GLY A 380 2.47 10.02 2.69
N ASP A 381 3.07 11.11 2.25
CA ASP A 381 3.67 11.20 0.92
C ASP A 381 5.12 10.68 0.85
N ASP A 382 5.75 10.89 -0.30
CA ASP A 382 7.17 10.69 -0.52
C ASP A 382 8.05 11.58 0.39
N PRO A 383 9.14 11.03 0.97
CA PRO A 383 10.10 11.87 1.66
C PRO A 383 10.68 12.91 0.69
N PRO A 384 10.83 14.17 1.10
CA PRO A 384 11.31 15.21 0.19
C PRO A 384 12.73 14.90 -0.28
N GLU A 385 12.86 14.72 -1.61
CA GLU A 385 14.10 14.30 -2.26
C GLU A 385 15.30 15.19 -1.88
N PRO A 386 16.36 14.63 -1.28
CA PRO A 386 17.49 15.42 -0.84
C PRO A 386 18.21 16.08 -2.02
N GLY A 387 18.52 17.37 -1.88
CA GLY A 387 19.26 18.14 -2.89
C GLY A 387 18.42 18.64 -4.07
N LEU A 388 17.09 18.50 -4.04
CA LEU A 388 16.21 19.07 -5.07
C LEU A 388 15.84 20.52 -4.72
N TRP A 389 15.87 21.43 -5.69
CA TRP A 389 15.55 22.86 -5.50
C TRP A 389 14.47 23.32 -6.47
N SER A 390 13.47 24.06 -5.99
CA SER A 390 12.61 24.86 -6.86
C SER A 390 13.36 26.09 -7.38
N TYR A 391 13.19 26.47 -8.64
CA TYR A 391 13.80 27.67 -9.20
C TYR A 391 12.82 28.58 -9.94
N GLN A 392 13.13 29.87 -9.94
CA GLN A 392 12.50 30.89 -10.78
C GLN A 392 13.56 31.67 -11.56
N VAL A 393 13.35 31.83 -12.87
CA VAL A 393 14.25 32.54 -13.78
C VAL A 393 13.67 33.88 -14.18
N TRP A 394 14.39 34.95 -13.89
CA TRP A 394 13.99 36.33 -14.16
C TRP A 394 14.88 36.96 -15.24
N ASP A 395 14.27 37.49 -16.30
CA ASP A 395 14.93 38.28 -17.34
C ASP A 395 14.93 39.76 -16.96
N HIS A 396 16.12 40.31 -16.69
CA HIS A 396 16.31 41.68 -16.24
C HIS A 396 17.66 42.24 -16.72
N ASP A 397 17.66 43.47 -17.24
CA ASP A 397 18.86 44.22 -17.66
C ASP A 397 19.61 44.72 -16.42
N PHE A 398 20.63 43.95 -15.98
CA PHE A 398 21.44 44.30 -14.82
C PHE A 398 22.50 45.33 -15.22
N SER A 399 22.89 46.22 -14.29
CA SER A 399 23.70 47.39 -14.64
C SER A 399 25.20 47.20 -14.42
N GLY A 400 25.60 46.01 -13.96
CA GLY A 400 26.96 45.69 -13.50
C GLY A 400 27.34 46.40 -12.19
N ALA A 401 26.35 46.81 -11.40
CA ALA A 401 26.57 47.35 -10.06
C ALA A 401 26.51 46.23 -9.02
N ASN A 402 27.12 46.42 -7.85
CA ASN A 402 26.96 45.49 -6.73
C ASN A 402 25.56 45.64 -6.11
N GLY A 403 25.05 44.59 -5.46
CA GLY A 403 23.84 44.70 -4.64
C GLY A 403 22.54 44.53 -5.44
N GLN A 404 22.56 43.74 -6.51
CA GLN A 404 21.41 43.60 -7.43
C GLN A 404 20.66 42.26 -7.27
N ALA A 405 21.03 41.38 -6.33
CA ALA A 405 20.39 40.08 -6.17
C ALA A 405 18.89 40.17 -5.81
N PHE A 406 18.48 41.24 -5.12
CA PHE A 406 17.09 41.53 -4.77
C PHE A 406 16.34 42.39 -5.81
N ASP A 407 16.98 42.68 -6.94
CA ASP A 407 16.33 43.37 -8.06
C ASP A 407 15.75 42.39 -9.10
N ALA A 408 15.92 41.07 -8.91
CA ALA A 408 15.49 40.01 -9.84
C ALA A 408 14.02 40.18 -10.27
N GLU A 409 13.12 40.39 -9.32
CA GLU A 409 11.67 40.52 -9.53
C GLU A 409 11.27 41.84 -10.20
N ASN A 410 12.20 42.79 -10.39
CA ASN A 410 11.97 43.95 -11.26
C ASN A 410 11.99 43.56 -12.75
N GLY A 411 12.42 42.33 -13.07
CA GLY A 411 12.44 41.73 -14.40
C GLY A 411 11.13 41.07 -14.83
N THR A 412 11.22 40.21 -15.84
CA THR A 412 10.13 39.37 -16.31
C THR A 412 10.41 37.92 -15.94
N LEU A 413 9.50 37.25 -15.23
CA LEU A 413 9.60 35.80 -14.99
C LEU A 413 9.48 35.05 -16.32
N ILE A 414 10.47 34.23 -16.66
CA ILE A 414 10.57 33.52 -17.95
C ILE A 414 10.67 32.01 -17.80
N GLY A 415 10.84 31.47 -16.59
CA GLY A 415 10.88 30.03 -16.36
C GLY A 415 10.76 29.68 -14.88
N THR A 416 10.21 28.51 -14.62
CA THR A 416 10.09 27.88 -13.30
C THR A 416 10.29 26.37 -13.45
N GLY A 417 10.78 25.69 -12.43
CA GLY A 417 10.95 24.24 -12.41
C GLY A 417 11.73 23.78 -11.19
N THR A 418 12.20 22.54 -11.20
CA THR A 418 13.07 21.95 -10.18
C THR A 418 14.45 21.60 -10.75
N THR A 419 15.47 21.53 -9.89
CA THR A 419 16.85 21.20 -10.27
C THR A 419 17.61 20.60 -9.10
N GLU A 420 18.52 19.66 -9.37
CA GLU A 420 19.42 19.06 -8.36
C GLU A 420 20.78 19.79 -8.29
N ASP A 421 21.02 20.73 -9.21
CA ASP A 421 22.25 21.51 -9.27
C ASP A 421 22.00 23.01 -9.49
N PHE A 422 23.05 23.81 -9.29
CA PHE A 422 23.05 25.22 -9.63
C PHE A 422 23.62 25.47 -11.05
N ASP A 423 23.31 24.64 -12.05
CA ASP A 423 23.67 24.91 -13.45
C ASP A 423 22.78 26.01 -14.05
N SER A 424 23.06 27.24 -13.66
CA SER A 424 22.35 28.43 -14.16
C SER A 424 22.46 28.59 -15.67
N THR A 425 23.47 27.99 -16.31
CA THR A 425 23.66 28.04 -17.78
C THR A 425 22.64 27.17 -18.50
N SER A 426 22.39 25.96 -18.01
CA SER A 426 21.38 25.06 -18.58
C SER A 426 19.98 25.60 -18.30
N ILE A 427 19.71 26.03 -17.07
CA ILE A 427 18.41 26.59 -16.65
C ILE A 427 18.02 27.82 -17.49
N ILE A 428 18.94 28.77 -17.73
CA ILE A 428 18.63 29.93 -18.58
C ILE A 428 18.45 29.55 -20.05
N HIS A 429 19.21 28.57 -20.54
CA HIS A 429 19.08 28.08 -21.91
C HIS A 429 17.69 27.49 -22.16
N ASP A 430 17.18 26.70 -21.22
CA ASP A 430 15.87 26.06 -21.33
C ASP A 430 14.74 27.08 -21.21
N ALA A 431 14.84 28.02 -20.27
CA ALA A 431 13.82 29.08 -20.09
C ALA A 431 13.75 30.07 -21.27
N ARG A 432 14.90 30.48 -21.82
CA ARG A 432 14.99 31.58 -22.81
C ARG A 432 15.20 31.10 -24.26
N GLY A 433 15.60 29.85 -24.45
CA GLY A 433 16.05 29.32 -25.75
C GLY A 433 17.32 30.03 -26.25
N SER A 434 17.31 30.44 -27.53
CA SER A 434 18.46 31.12 -28.18
C SER A 434 18.29 32.64 -28.33
N SER A 435 17.33 33.23 -27.60
CA SER A 435 16.98 34.65 -27.68
C SER A 435 17.43 35.43 -26.43
N GLY A 436 17.64 36.74 -26.53
CA GLY A 436 18.07 37.59 -25.40
C GLY A 436 19.59 37.68 -25.20
N ASP A 437 20.01 38.49 -24.22
CA ASP A 437 21.42 38.52 -23.76
C ASP A 437 21.61 37.34 -22.79
N PRO A 438 22.57 36.42 -23.02
CA PRO A 438 22.77 35.29 -22.11
C PRO A 438 23.29 35.72 -20.73
N ASN A 439 23.66 36.98 -20.54
CA ASN A 439 24.23 37.45 -19.29
C ASN A 439 23.26 38.33 -18.48
N ASP A 440 22.04 38.64 -18.94
CA ASP A 440 21.10 39.50 -18.21
C ASP A 440 19.98 38.65 -17.61
N PHE A 441 20.26 38.00 -16.48
CA PHE A 441 19.28 37.17 -15.80
C PHE A 441 19.55 37.04 -14.30
N ALA A 442 18.53 36.64 -13.58
CA ALA A 442 18.65 36.15 -12.21
C ALA A 442 17.93 34.81 -12.06
N VAL A 443 18.47 33.94 -11.21
CA VAL A 443 17.81 32.72 -10.76
C VAL A 443 17.64 32.81 -9.25
N VAL A 444 16.43 32.52 -8.80
CA VAL A 444 16.10 32.37 -7.38
C VAL A 444 15.81 30.90 -7.16
N TYR A 445 16.65 30.23 -6.37
CA TYR A 445 16.45 28.86 -5.93
C TYR A 445 15.86 28.88 -4.52
N THR A 446 14.88 28.03 -4.26
CA THR A 446 14.20 27.86 -2.98
C THR A 446 14.05 26.38 -2.65
N SER A 447 14.26 26.04 -1.38
CA SER A 447 14.07 24.70 -0.85
C SER A 447 13.77 24.74 0.63
N THR A 448 13.41 23.59 1.19
CA THR A 448 13.40 23.37 2.64
C THR A 448 14.81 22.96 3.10
N LEU A 449 15.18 23.39 4.30
CA LEU A 449 16.46 23.14 4.94
C LEU A 449 16.20 22.56 6.33
N ALA A 450 16.62 21.33 6.55
CA ALA A 450 16.56 20.67 7.85
C ALA A 450 17.96 20.62 8.48
N ALA A 451 18.10 21.18 9.69
CA ALA A 451 19.38 21.20 10.39
C ALA A 451 19.72 19.84 11.02
N SER A 452 20.84 19.23 10.60
CA SER A 452 21.29 17.93 11.15
C SER A 452 21.77 17.98 12.61
N GLU A 453 22.06 19.16 13.15
CA GLU A 453 22.47 19.37 14.54
C GLU A 453 22.24 20.84 14.95
N THR A 454 21.95 21.10 16.24
CA THR A 454 21.84 22.47 16.74
C THR A 454 23.21 23.15 16.81
N GLY A 455 23.38 24.31 16.16
CA GLY A 455 24.61 25.08 16.27
C GLY A 455 24.79 26.16 15.19
N VAL A 456 26.04 26.61 15.03
CA VAL A 456 26.41 27.63 14.03
C VAL A 456 26.87 26.94 12.75
N PHE A 457 26.12 27.15 11.67
CA PHE A 457 26.43 26.68 10.33
C PHE A 457 27.16 27.76 9.54
N THR A 458 28.11 27.36 8.70
CA THR A 458 28.77 28.27 7.75
C THR A 458 28.33 27.94 6.34
N PHE A 459 27.62 28.86 5.69
CA PHE A 459 27.28 28.74 4.28
C PHE A 459 28.23 29.58 3.43
N SER A 460 28.51 29.13 2.21
CA SER A 460 29.29 29.88 1.25
C SER A 460 28.68 29.81 -0.14
N THR A 461 28.92 30.83 -0.96
CA THR A 461 28.68 30.79 -2.40
C THR A 461 29.91 31.26 -3.14
N THR A 462 30.14 30.69 -4.32
CA THR A 462 31.12 31.17 -5.29
C THR A 462 30.38 31.68 -6.51
N SER A 463 30.55 32.96 -6.82
CA SER A 463 29.96 33.59 -8.00
C SER A 463 30.89 34.63 -8.60
N ASP A 464 30.86 34.77 -9.93
CA ASP A 464 31.57 35.84 -10.62
C ASP A 464 30.81 37.16 -10.63
N ASP A 465 29.49 37.10 -10.70
CA ASP A 465 28.62 38.22 -10.34
C ASP A 465 28.05 38.05 -8.93
N GLY A 466 26.83 38.51 -8.65
CA GLY A 466 26.33 38.57 -7.29
C GLY A 466 25.46 37.39 -6.91
N SER A 467 25.62 36.96 -5.65
CA SER A 467 24.73 35.99 -5.04
C SER A 467 24.48 36.26 -3.56
N THR A 468 23.35 35.77 -3.05
CA THR A 468 22.98 35.83 -1.64
C THR A 468 22.32 34.53 -1.18
N ILE A 469 22.41 34.23 0.11
CA ILE A 469 21.60 33.19 0.76
C ILE A 469 20.73 33.83 1.83
N ARG A 470 19.43 33.54 1.84
CA ARG A 470 18.52 33.80 2.96
C ARG A 470 18.06 32.47 3.54
N ILE A 471 17.83 32.47 4.86
CA ILE A 471 17.16 31.38 5.56
C ILE A 471 16.07 32.04 6.39
N PHE A 472 14.88 31.48 6.35
CA PHE A 472 13.69 31.92 7.07
C PHE A 472 13.36 30.88 8.14
N ASP A 473 12.92 31.31 9.31
CA ASP A 473 12.29 30.42 10.29
C ASP A 473 10.88 30.01 9.84
N ALA A 474 10.24 29.13 10.62
CA ALA A 474 8.89 28.63 10.36
C ALA A 474 7.86 29.78 10.25
N GLU A 475 8.06 30.88 10.99
CA GLU A 475 7.20 32.07 10.89
C GLU A 475 7.45 32.94 9.64
N GLY A 476 8.35 32.51 8.75
CA GLY A 476 8.74 33.23 7.53
C GLY A 476 9.62 34.47 7.79
N ASP A 477 10.14 34.64 9.01
CA ASP A 477 11.03 35.73 9.38
C ASP A 477 12.50 35.38 9.00
N PRO A 478 13.25 36.30 8.36
CA PRO A 478 14.60 36.00 7.91
C PRO A 478 15.62 36.00 9.06
N LEU A 479 16.41 34.93 9.15
CA LEU A 479 17.42 34.75 10.18
C LEU A 479 18.59 35.76 10.09
N THR A 480 19.25 36.00 11.22
CA THR A 480 20.40 36.91 11.30
C THR A 480 21.71 36.20 10.97
N TRP A 481 22.45 36.76 10.02
CA TRP A 481 23.74 36.28 9.54
C TRP A 481 24.91 37.10 10.06
N THR A 482 26.03 36.45 10.37
CA THR A 482 27.35 37.08 10.51
C THR A 482 28.17 36.82 9.26
N ASN A 483 28.30 37.84 8.40
CA ASN A 483 28.99 37.74 7.12
C ASN A 483 30.51 37.75 7.26
N GLN A 484 31.22 37.22 6.25
CA GLN A 484 32.67 37.30 6.14
C GLN A 484 33.16 38.75 6.33
N GLY A 485 33.94 39.00 7.38
CA GLY A 485 34.38 40.34 7.78
C GLY A 485 33.64 40.92 9.00
N GLY A 486 32.65 40.20 9.54
CA GLY A 486 31.99 40.46 10.83
C GLY A 486 30.80 41.41 10.79
N SER A 487 30.26 41.74 9.62
CA SER A 487 29.02 42.52 9.50
C SER A 487 27.79 41.63 9.67
N THR A 488 26.75 42.14 10.31
CA THR A 488 25.47 41.44 10.47
C THR A 488 24.44 41.88 9.43
N ALA A 489 23.69 40.94 8.87
CA ALA A 489 22.60 41.18 7.90
C ALA A 489 21.53 40.08 8.02
N THR A 490 20.44 40.16 7.26
CA THR A 490 19.41 39.11 7.15
C THR A 490 19.68 38.14 5.98
N TYR A 491 20.90 38.12 5.47
CA TYR A 491 21.35 37.27 4.36
C TYR A 491 22.88 37.12 4.38
N MET A 492 23.36 36.02 3.79
CA MET A 492 24.76 35.86 3.39
C MET A 492 25.03 36.67 2.13
N ASN A 493 26.07 37.49 2.14
CA ASN A 493 26.33 38.48 1.11
C ASN A 493 27.59 38.15 0.29
N ASN A 494 27.35 37.64 -0.93
CA ASN A 494 28.31 37.64 -2.02
C ASN A 494 27.81 38.45 -3.22
N ASP A 495 27.00 39.48 -2.99
CA ASP A 495 26.34 40.28 -4.02
C ASP A 495 27.27 41.37 -4.59
N PHE A 496 28.26 40.96 -5.38
CA PHE A 496 29.30 41.83 -5.93
C PHE A 496 29.54 41.52 -7.41
N HIS A 497 29.58 42.56 -8.26
CA HIS A 497 30.07 42.41 -9.63
C HIS A 497 31.60 42.25 -9.61
N GLN A 498 32.12 41.03 -9.78
CA GLN A 498 33.53 40.74 -9.58
C GLN A 498 34.04 39.62 -10.52
N ALA A 499 35.07 38.89 -10.13
CA ALA A 499 35.45 37.63 -10.75
C ALA A 499 35.16 36.52 -9.74
N ALA A 500 34.92 35.29 -10.20
CA ALA A 500 34.51 34.16 -9.37
C ALA A 500 35.21 34.15 -8.00
N THR A 501 34.46 34.48 -6.96
CA THR A 501 34.99 34.62 -5.60
C THR A 501 34.04 33.97 -4.61
N THR A 502 34.60 33.15 -3.73
CA THR A 502 33.86 32.53 -2.63
C THR A 502 33.75 33.47 -1.45
N ARG A 503 32.54 33.67 -0.93
CA ARG A 503 32.31 34.33 0.36
C ARG A 503 31.38 33.49 1.23
N SER A 504 31.50 33.68 2.53
CA SER A 504 30.75 32.92 3.53
C SER A 504 30.01 33.79 4.52
N GLY A 505 29.04 33.19 5.20
CA GLY A 505 28.36 33.74 6.35
C GLY A 505 28.02 32.64 7.35
N GLU A 506 27.90 33.03 8.61
CA GLU A 506 27.51 32.16 9.71
C GLU A 506 26.07 32.47 10.15
N VAL A 507 25.28 31.43 10.40
CA VAL A 507 23.89 31.47 10.89
C VAL A 507 23.70 30.37 11.94
N THR A 508 22.84 30.60 12.92
CA THR A 508 22.52 29.58 13.94
C THR A 508 21.23 28.87 13.53
N LEU A 509 21.25 27.55 13.52
CA LEU A 509 20.08 26.69 13.27
C LEU A 509 19.90 25.70 14.44
N GLU A 510 18.68 25.22 14.62
CA GLU A 510 18.30 24.26 15.65
C GLU A 510 17.86 22.95 15.00
N ALA A 511 18.31 21.81 15.54
CA ALA A 511 17.87 20.50 15.05
C ALA A 511 16.38 20.27 15.35
N GLY A 512 15.69 19.57 14.45
CA GLY A 512 14.24 19.36 14.53
C GLY A 512 13.41 20.59 14.19
N GLN A 513 13.98 21.53 13.43
CA GLN A 513 13.27 22.68 12.87
C GLN A 513 13.46 22.67 11.36
N SER A 514 12.36 22.90 10.65
CA SER A 514 12.35 23.16 9.21
C SER A 514 12.58 24.66 8.96
N TYR A 515 13.35 24.95 7.92
CA TYR A 515 13.64 26.32 7.51
C TYR A 515 13.45 26.44 6.00
N THR A 516 12.94 27.57 5.51
CA THR A 516 13.04 27.85 4.07
C THR A 516 14.42 28.43 3.77
N ILE A 517 15.14 27.84 2.82
CA ILE A 517 16.40 28.39 2.29
C ILE A 517 16.19 28.96 0.89
N GLU A 518 16.76 30.13 0.64
CA GLU A 518 16.71 30.80 -0.66
C GLU A 518 18.10 31.22 -1.12
N VAL A 519 18.51 30.77 -2.31
CA VAL A 519 19.73 31.19 -2.99
C VAL A 519 19.38 32.08 -4.17
N ARG A 520 19.82 33.34 -4.14
CA ARG A 520 19.65 34.27 -5.27
C ARG A 520 20.96 34.42 -6.00
N HIS A 521 20.93 34.33 -7.32
CA HIS A 521 22.06 34.57 -8.20
C HIS A 521 21.63 35.49 -9.32
N TRP A 522 22.43 36.50 -9.64
CA TRP A 522 22.26 37.31 -10.83
C TRP A 522 23.55 37.37 -11.62
N GLU A 523 23.38 37.49 -12.93
CA GLU A 523 24.43 37.66 -13.91
C GLU A 523 24.21 38.97 -14.67
N ASN A 524 25.32 39.55 -15.13
CA ASN A 524 25.35 40.67 -16.08
C ASN A 524 26.47 40.48 -17.12
N ALA A 525 27.59 39.83 -16.78
CA ALA A 525 28.65 39.48 -17.73
C ALA A 525 29.67 38.51 -17.13
N GLY A 526 29.87 37.32 -17.70
CA GLY A 526 30.81 36.40 -17.07
C GLY A 526 30.89 34.98 -17.65
N GLN A 527 31.42 34.08 -16.83
CA GLN A 527 31.44 32.64 -17.05
C GLN A 527 30.18 31.94 -16.49
N GLN A 528 29.17 32.67 -15.99
CA GLN A 528 27.94 32.14 -15.38
C GLN A 528 28.26 31.12 -14.28
N VAL A 529 28.96 31.59 -13.25
CA VAL A 529 29.42 30.72 -12.16
C VAL A 529 28.55 30.93 -10.95
N ILE A 530 27.92 29.85 -10.49
CA ILE A 530 27.34 29.76 -9.16
C ILE A 530 27.62 28.37 -8.57
N SER A 531 28.05 28.33 -7.32
CA SER A 531 28.14 27.12 -6.52
C SER A 531 27.99 27.48 -5.05
N GLY A 532 27.59 26.54 -4.20
CA GLY A 532 27.45 26.76 -2.76
C GLY A 532 28.09 25.65 -1.93
N THR A 533 28.33 25.93 -0.66
CA THR A 533 28.67 24.88 0.33
C THR A 533 28.02 25.18 1.65
N VAL A 534 27.62 24.15 2.39
CA VAL A 534 27.24 24.24 3.81
C VAL A 534 28.30 23.53 4.66
N THR A 535 28.62 24.08 5.82
CA THR A 535 29.49 23.45 6.81
C THR A 535 28.78 23.38 8.16
N SER A 536 28.60 22.16 8.66
CA SER A 536 27.93 21.91 9.94
C SER A 536 28.78 22.35 11.14
N PRO A 537 28.19 22.53 12.33
CA PRO A 537 28.90 22.77 13.58
C PRO A 537 30.02 21.75 13.89
N GLY A 538 29.81 20.49 13.51
CA GLY A 538 30.79 19.40 13.59
C GLY A 538 31.98 19.53 12.63
N GLY A 539 31.88 20.42 11.63
CA GLY A 539 32.95 20.78 10.70
C GLY A 539 32.96 19.99 9.39
N THR A 540 31.93 19.19 9.11
CA THR A 540 31.72 18.54 7.81
C THR A 540 31.27 19.58 6.79
N THR A 541 31.80 19.53 5.56
CA THR A 541 31.45 20.47 4.47
C THR A 541 30.88 19.69 3.30
N GLU A 542 29.71 20.11 2.83
CA GLU A 542 28.97 19.52 1.70
C GLU A 542 28.77 20.55 0.59
N ASP A 543 28.51 20.08 -0.64
CA ASP A 543 27.97 20.94 -1.68
C ASP A 543 26.58 21.39 -1.25
N LEU A 544 26.25 22.67 -1.41
CA LEU A 544 24.94 23.16 -0.99
C LEU A 544 23.82 22.66 -1.91
N ALA A 545 24.10 22.45 -3.20
CA ALA A 545 23.07 22.00 -4.13
C ALA A 545 22.60 20.58 -3.79
N ASP A 546 23.56 19.69 -3.48
CA ASP A 546 23.39 18.25 -3.22
C ASP A 546 23.63 17.90 -1.74
N SER A 547 23.30 18.82 -0.82
CA SER A 547 23.41 18.53 0.61
C SER A 547 22.20 17.74 1.06
N SER A 548 22.41 16.70 1.87
CA SER A 548 21.32 15.96 2.50
C SER A 548 20.52 16.79 3.52
N MET A 549 20.94 18.04 3.78
CA MET A 549 20.18 18.99 4.59
C MET A 549 19.13 19.75 3.77
N ILE A 550 19.24 19.72 2.45
CA ILE A 550 18.27 20.35 1.55
C ILE A 550 17.21 19.32 1.23
N LEU A 551 15.98 19.65 1.58
CA LEU A 551 14.82 18.84 1.31
C LEU A 551 14.08 19.49 0.13
N GLY A 552 13.83 18.69 -0.91
CA GLY A 552 13.09 19.09 -2.09
C GLY A 552 11.68 19.57 -1.79
N PRO A 553 11.02 20.26 -2.75
CA PRO A 553 9.56 20.31 -2.73
C PRO A 553 9.01 18.87 -2.82
N ASP A 554 7.96 18.59 -2.06
CA ASP A 554 7.29 17.29 -2.04
C ASP A 554 6.94 16.84 -3.48
N PRO A 555 7.38 15.65 -3.93
CA PRO A 555 7.12 15.20 -5.30
C PRO A 555 5.67 14.74 -5.52
N GLY A 556 4.91 14.49 -4.44
CA GLY A 556 3.51 14.04 -4.42
C GLY A 556 2.63 14.96 -3.58
N SER A 557 1.32 14.71 -3.58
CA SER A 557 0.40 15.25 -2.57
C SER A 557 -0.82 14.34 -2.50
N GLY A 558 -1.16 13.85 -1.32
CA GLY A 558 -2.29 12.98 -1.00
C GLY A 558 -3.06 13.48 0.22
N ASP A 559 -4.39 13.27 0.28
CA ASP A 559 -5.14 13.49 1.51
C ASP A 559 -5.09 12.19 2.36
N ASP A 560 -4.08 12.04 3.22
CA ASP A 560 -3.75 10.73 3.82
C ASP A 560 -4.49 10.42 5.13
N GLN A 561 -4.61 9.13 5.44
CA GLN A 561 -5.05 8.62 6.75
C GLN A 561 -3.94 7.83 7.41
N ILE A 562 -3.30 8.44 8.41
CA ILE A 562 -2.11 7.88 9.05
C ILE A 562 -2.41 7.51 10.51
N PHE A 563 -2.08 6.28 10.88
CA PHE A 563 -2.15 5.77 12.25
C PHE A 563 -0.75 5.34 12.68
N GLY A 564 -0.13 6.08 13.61
CA GLY A 564 1.18 5.70 14.19
C GLY A 564 1.08 4.35 14.89
N GLY A 565 0.37 4.32 16.01
CA GLY A 565 0.08 3.09 16.73
C GLY A 565 0.65 3.12 18.14
N ASP A 566 1.17 1.97 18.59
CA ASP A 566 1.79 1.78 19.90
C ASP A 566 3.32 1.96 19.79
N GLY A 567 3.86 3.07 20.26
CA GLY A 567 5.31 3.29 20.33
C GLY A 567 5.66 4.76 20.23
N ALA A 568 6.93 5.09 20.03
CA ALA A 568 7.37 6.47 19.85
C ALA A 568 7.56 6.79 18.37
N ASP A 569 6.44 7.12 17.71
CA ASP A 569 6.38 7.25 16.25
C ASP A 569 6.85 8.64 15.78
N THR A 570 7.42 8.69 14.58
CA THR A 570 7.66 9.92 13.81
C THR A 570 6.76 9.91 12.59
N ILE A 571 5.77 10.80 12.55
CA ILE A 571 4.77 10.90 11.49
C ILE A 571 4.93 12.22 10.75
N LEU A 572 4.97 12.15 9.43
CA LEU A 572 5.07 13.28 8.52
C LEU A 572 3.96 13.13 7.49
N GLY A 573 2.94 13.99 7.52
CA GLY A 573 1.81 13.93 6.58
C GLY A 573 2.28 14.13 5.14
N GLY A 574 2.87 15.29 4.86
CA GLY A 574 3.39 15.59 3.52
C GLY A 574 2.65 16.79 2.95
N GLY A 575 2.06 16.65 1.77
CA GLY A 575 1.19 17.66 1.20
C GLY A 575 -0.21 17.13 0.92
N GLY A 576 -1.23 17.90 1.25
CA GLY A 576 -2.63 17.47 1.18
C GLY A 576 -3.31 17.72 2.52
N ASP A 577 -4.62 17.47 2.61
CA ASP A 577 -5.35 17.64 3.86
C ASP A 577 -5.35 16.32 4.67
N ASP A 578 -4.33 16.12 5.50
CA ASP A 578 -4.07 14.83 6.15
C ASP A 578 -4.89 14.59 7.43
N THR A 579 -5.17 13.33 7.72
CA THR A 579 -5.78 12.89 8.99
C THR A 579 -4.80 12.01 9.77
N ILE A 580 -4.20 12.56 10.82
CA ILE A 580 -3.14 11.91 11.60
C ILE A 580 -3.64 11.48 12.98
N HIS A 581 -3.60 10.18 13.23
CA HIS A 581 -3.86 9.54 14.52
C HIS A 581 -2.55 9.30 15.27
N THR A 582 -2.36 10.02 16.39
CA THR A 582 -1.12 9.98 17.18
C THR A 582 -1.36 9.64 18.65
N GLY A 583 -0.40 8.91 19.22
CA GLY A 583 -0.33 8.35 20.55
C GLY A 583 0.71 9.00 21.46
N ALA A 584 1.13 8.26 22.50
CA ALA A 584 2.06 8.75 23.50
C ALA A 584 3.52 8.51 23.12
N ASP A 585 4.34 9.56 23.26
CA ASP A 585 5.77 9.58 22.88
C ASP A 585 6.04 9.87 21.39
N ASP A 586 4.99 9.98 20.59
CA ASP A 586 5.04 10.37 19.18
C ASP A 586 5.44 11.83 18.91
N ALA A 587 5.92 12.05 17.68
CA ALA A 587 6.05 13.34 17.02
C ALA A 587 5.36 13.31 15.64
N ALA A 588 4.31 14.12 15.47
CA ALA A 588 3.55 14.23 14.22
C ALA A 588 3.67 15.64 13.62
N THR A 589 3.96 15.72 12.33
CA THR A 589 3.92 16.95 11.52
C THR A 589 2.90 16.77 10.41
N GLY A 590 2.04 17.77 10.19
CA GLY A 590 1.02 17.75 9.14
C GLY A 590 1.65 18.02 7.79
N GLY A 591 2.14 19.25 7.61
CA GLY A 591 2.87 19.64 6.41
C GLY A 591 2.08 20.66 5.62
N ALA A 592 1.89 20.44 4.32
CA ALA A 592 1.23 21.42 3.47
C ALA A 592 -0.25 21.09 3.28
N GLY A 593 -1.16 21.79 3.96
CA GLY A 593 -2.60 21.54 3.81
C GLY A 593 -3.41 22.11 4.95
N ASP A 594 -4.66 21.65 5.10
CA ASP A 594 -5.46 21.88 6.30
C ASP A 594 -5.61 20.55 7.09
N ASP A 595 -4.66 20.23 7.96
CA ASP A 595 -4.50 18.93 8.59
C ASP A 595 -5.37 18.71 9.83
N TYR A 596 -5.67 17.44 10.09
CA TYR A 596 -6.55 17.00 11.17
C TYR A 596 -5.89 15.97 12.09
N PHE A 597 -5.40 16.44 13.24
CA PHE A 597 -4.78 15.61 14.26
C PHE A 597 -5.80 15.06 15.27
N ILE A 598 -5.75 13.75 15.48
CA ILE A 598 -6.57 13.01 16.44
C ILE A 598 -5.66 12.32 17.46
N LEU A 599 -5.93 12.55 18.74
CA LEU A 599 -5.29 11.77 19.80
C LEU A 599 -5.95 10.39 19.91
N ASP A 600 -5.21 9.31 19.64
CA ASP A 600 -5.78 7.96 19.64
C ASP A 600 -6.11 7.47 21.07
N PRO A 601 -7.37 7.14 21.39
CA PRO A 601 -7.74 6.71 22.73
C PRO A 601 -7.09 5.42 23.24
N ASN A 602 -6.53 4.60 22.35
CA ASN A 602 -5.87 3.35 22.68
C ASN A 602 -4.41 3.60 23.09
N THR A 603 -3.73 4.57 22.47
CA THR A 603 -2.27 4.73 22.58
C THR A 603 -1.83 6.05 23.27
N VAL A 604 -2.71 7.06 23.37
CA VAL A 604 -2.43 8.41 23.94
C VAL A 604 -1.95 8.46 25.42
N PHE A 605 -2.05 7.38 26.19
CA PHE A 605 -1.79 7.38 27.65
C PHE A 605 -0.48 6.68 28.07
N GLY A 606 0.67 7.33 27.87
CA GLY A 606 1.98 6.86 28.33
C GLY A 606 2.30 7.11 29.83
N GLY A 607 1.52 7.96 30.51
CA GLY A 607 1.70 8.29 31.93
C GLY A 607 2.71 9.40 32.23
N PRO A 608 3.10 9.61 33.52
CA PRO A 608 3.91 10.75 33.90
C PRO A 608 5.31 10.71 33.30
N GLY A 609 5.58 11.64 32.38
CA GLY A 609 6.87 11.78 31.70
C GLY A 609 6.80 11.55 30.20
N ALA A 610 5.72 10.95 29.71
CA ALA A 610 5.46 10.81 28.28
C ALA A 610 5.05 12.14 27.65
N THR A 611 5.39 12.33 26.38
CA THR A 611 5.12 13.57 25.61
C THR A 611 4.53 13.28 24.25
N ILE A 612 3.66 14.12 23.73
CA ILE A 612 3.21 14.07 22.33
C ILE A 612 3.63 15.40 21.71
N PHE A 613 4.25 15.38 20.54
CA PHE A 613 4.59 16.57 19.77
C PHE A 613 3.74 16.61 18.50
N ILE A 614 3.09 17.74 18.27
CA ILE A 614 2.24 17.95 17.10
C ILE A 614 2.63 19.30 16.49
N ASP A 615 2.88 19.32 15.20
CA ASP A 615 3.18 20.53 14.45
C ASP A 615 2.33 20.56 13.18
N GLY A 616 1.48 21.58 13.02
CA GLY A 616 0.72 21.74 11.78
C GLY A 616 1.58 22.13 10.58
N ASP A 617 2.67 22.88 10.83
CA ASP A 617 3.38 23.71 9.83
C ASP A 617 2.52 24.92 9.37
N GLU A 618 2.99 25.73 8.41
CA GLU A 618 2.26 26.92 7.90
C GLU A 618 2.20 26.95 6.36
N ASP A 619 2.61 25.85 5.71
CA ASP A 619 2.68 25.73 4.28
C ASP A 619 1.32 25.30 3.70
N GLY A 620 0.96 25.80 2.50
CA GLY A 620 -0.24 25.32 1.79
C GLY A 620 -1.62 25.67 2.36
N GLU A 621 -1.75 26.07 3.62
CA GLU A 621 -3.02 26.21 4.33
C GLU A 621 -4.06 27.12 3.64
N THR A 622 -5.34 26.81 3.83
CA THR A 622 -6.49 27.66 3.50
C THR A 622 -7.30 28.05 4.74
N ASP A 623 -7.70 27.07 5.54
CA ASP A 623 -8.50 27.23 6.76
C ASP A 623 -7.67 26.94 8.05
N GLY A 624 -6.50 26.32 7.93
CA GLY A 624 -5.50 26.04 8.98
C GLY A 624 -5.78 24.78 9.79
N ASP A 625 -4.77 24.29 10.50
CA ASP A 625 -4.73 22.96 11.11
C ASP A 625 -5.60 22.83 12.35
N THR A 626 -6.02 21.59 12.60
CA THR A 626 -6.97 21.26 13.66
C THR A 626 -6.48 20.10 14.52
N LEU A 627 -6.39 20.34 15.85
CA LEU A 627 -6.12 19.30 16.85
C LEU A 627 -7.37 18.94 17.69
N ASP A 628 -7.87 17.71 17.59
CA ASP A 628 -9.03 17.22 18.33
C ASP A 628 -8.71 16.72 19.75
N PHE A 629 -9.00 17.58 20.74
CA PHE A 629 -8.91 17.25 22.16
C PHE A 629 -10.19 16.64 22.78
N SER A 630 -11.28 16.49 22.02
CA SER A 630 -12.67 16.39 22.50
C SER A 630 -12.97 15.26 23.49
N ASN A 631 -12.11 14.24 23.58
CA ASN A 631 -12.30 13.10 24.47
C ASN A 631 -11.40 13.09 25.72
N PHE A 632 -10.35 13.91 25.78
CA PHE A 632 -9.28 13.76 26.80
C PHE A 632 -9.20 14.91 27.78
N VAL A 633 -9.43 16.13 27.30
CA VAL A 633 -9.20 17.34 28.11
C VAL A 633 -10.31 18.35 27.94
N SER A 634 -10.52 19.13 28.99
CA SER A 634 -11.37 20.31 28.87
C SER A 634 -10.58 21.43 28.19
N ALA A 635 -11.22 22.27 27.37
CA ALA A 635 -10.56 23.46 26.81
C ALA A 635 -9.90 24.36 27.88
N SER A 636 -10.34 24.29 29.14
CA SER A 636 -9.75 25.04 30.27
C SER A 636 -8.45 24.46 30.84
N SER A 637 -8.03 23.26 30.46
CA SER A 637 -6.76 22.66 30.91
C SER A 637 -5.60 22.90 29.94
N ILE A 638 -5.87 23.45 28.76
CA ILE A 638 -4.88 23.76 27.73
C ILE A 638 -4.16 25.07 28.10
N ASN A 639 -2.82 25.03 28.06
CA ASN A 639 -1.93 26.15 28.30
C ASN A 639 -1.36 26.65 26.97
N PHE A 640 -1.98 27.70 26.43
CA PHE A 640 -1.48 28.35 25.22
C PHE A 640 -0.24 29.20 25.50
N THR A 641 0.79 29.06 24.65
CA THR A 641 1.96 29.94 24.60
C THR A 641 1.69 31.16 23.72
N ASP A 642 0.95 30.99 22.62
CA ASP A 642 0.44 32.06 21.78
C ASP A 642 -0.92 31.70 21.12
N ALA A 643 -1.16 32.09 19.86
CA ALA A 643 -2.42 31.91 19.18
C ALA A 643 -2.58 30.50 18.61
N GLU A 644 -1.48 29.88 18.20
CA GLU A 644 -1.41 28.63 17.45
C GLU A 644 -0.56 27.58 18.20
N ASN A 645 0.17 27.99 19.24
CA ASN A 645 1.04 27.12 20.03
C ASN A 645 0.55 26.92 21.48
N GLY A 646 0.79 25.73 22.03
CA GLY A 646 0.46 25.45 23.43
C GLY A 646 0.82 24.04 23.92
N SER A 647 0.31 23.73 25.11
CA SER A 647 0.46 22.41 25.71
C SER A 647 -0.69 22.05 26.66
N VAL A 648 -0.94 20.75 26.83
CA VAL A 648 -1.90 20.26 27.82
C VAL A 648 -1.39 19.00 28.50
N THR A 649 -1.63 18.87 29.81
CA THR A 649 -1.34 17.64 30.55
C THR A 649 -2.61 16.81 30.66
N LEU A 650 -2.55 15.56 30.20
CA LEU A 650 -3.62 14.58 30.26
C LEU A 650 -3.82 14.04 31.69
N SER A 651 -4.87 13.25 31.89
CA SER A 651 -5.29 12.82 33.24
C SER A 651 -4.31 11.86 33.94
N ASP A 652 -3.48 11.17 33.17
CA ASP A 652 -2.45 10.23 33.60
C ASP A 652 -1.08 10.89 33.78
N GLY A 653 -0.87 12.07 33.19
CA GLY A 653 0.36 12.88 33.30
C GLY A 653 1.11 13.08 31.98
N THR A 654 0.68 12.46 30.88
CA THR A 654 1.22 12.71 29.53
C THR A 654 1.07 14.18 29.15
N ILE A 655 2.04 14.77 28.45
CA ILE A 655 2.01 16.16 28.02
C ILE A 655 1.92 16.22 26.50
N VAL A 656 0.83 16.77 25.98
CA VAL A 656 0.70 17.11 24.55
C VAL A 656 1.24 18.52 24.35
N ASN A 657 2.23 18.68 23.49
CA ASN A 657 2.72 19.97 23.00
C ASN A 657 2.29 20.11 21.55
N PHE A 658 1.78 21.28 21.19
CA PHE A 658 1.36 21.56 19.83
C PHE A 658 1.86 22.93 19.37
N SER A 659 2.21 23.03 18.10
CA SER A 659 2.56 24.26 17.37
C SER A 659 1.75 24.36 16.08
N ASN A 660 1.56 25.58 15.60
CA ASN A 660 0.90 25.89 14.33
C ASN A 660 -0.47 25.19 14.20
N ILE A 661 -1.37 25.45 15.17
CA ILE A 661 -2.75 24.96 15.15
C ILE A 661 -3.74 26.14 15.26
N GLU A 662 -4.40 26.50 14.16
CA GLU A 662 -5.19 27.73 13.99
C GLU A 662 -6.60 27.59 14.58
N ASN A 663 -7.14 26.36 14.54
CA ASN A 663 -8.56 26.09 14.77
C ASN A 663 -8.88 25.52 16.16
N LEU A 664 -9.08 26.46 17.11
CA LEU A 664 -9.62 26.19 18.46
C LEU A 664 -10.90 27.03 18.77
N ILE A 665 -12.07 26.61 18.23
CA ILE A 665 -13.48 26.88 18.71
C ILE A 665 -14.15 28.29 18.50
N ILE A 666 -15.31 28.32 17.79
CA ILE A 666 -16.19 29.50 17.44
C ILE A 666 -17.51 29.58 18.27
N CYS A 667 -17.82 30.68 19.02
CA CYS A 667 -19.08 30.76 19.83
C CYS A 667 -19.61 32.17 20.26
N PHE A 668 -20.90 32.27 20.66
CA PHE A 668 -21.53 33.48 21.27
C PHE A 668 -21.52 33.47 22.81
N THR A 669 -21.68 34.63 23.47
CA THR A 669 -21.79 34.67 24.95
C THR A 669 -23.22 34.82 25.49
N LEU A 670 -23.45 34.45 26.76
CA LEU A 670 -24.73 34.64 27.46
C LEU A 670 -25.29 36.06 27.36
N GLY A 671 -26.61 36.16 27.19
CA GLY A 671 -27.34 37.42 27.08
C GLY A 671 -27.25 38.09 25.71
N THR A 672 -26.53 37.49 24.76
CA THR A 672 -26.56 37.89 23.35
C THR A 672 -27.99 37.72 22.82
N LEU A 673 -28.57 38.80 22.29
CA LEU A 673 -29.93 38.76 21.75
C LEU A 673 -29.89 38.38 20.27
N ILE A 674 -30.57 37.30 19.93
CA ILE A 674 -30.71 36.79 18.56
C ILE A 674 -32.08 37.22 18.02
N GLU A 675 -32.09 37.83 16.83
CA GLU A 675 -33.36 38.23 16.20
C GLU A 675 -34.19 37.00 15.81
N THR A 676 -35.47 37.02 16.20
CA THR A 676 -36.45 36.01 15.83
C THR A 676 -37.65 36.68 15.17
N PRO A 677 -38.53 35.95 14.45
CA PRO A 677 -39.74 36.52 13.87
C PRO A 677 -40.67 37.20 14.90
N PHE A 678 -40.48 36.90 16.18
CA PHE A 678 -41.26 37.42 17.30
C PHE A 678 -40.51 38.49 18.11
N GLY A 679 -39.39 38.98 17.58
CA GLY A 679 -38.49 39.93 18.20
C GLY A 679 -37.26 39.27 18.82
N ALA A 680 -36.24 40.09 19.13
CA ALA A 680 -34.98 39.61 19.69
C ALA A 680 -35.17 38.85 21.01
N ARG A 681 -34.58 37.65 21.12
CA ARG A 681 -34.59 36.79 22.30
C ARG A 681 -33.16 36.50 22.77
N PRO A 682 -32.90 36.39 24.09
CA PRO A 682 -31.60 35.92 24.58
C PRO A 682 -31.28 34.54 24.02
N ILE A 683 -30.03 34.33 23.61
CA ILE A 683 -29.56 33.08 23.02
C ILE A 683 -29.76 31.90 23.97
N GLU A 684 -29.58 32.09 25.28
CA GLU A 684 -29.79 31.05 26.31
C GLU A 684 -31.25 30.60 26.47
N ASP A 685 -32.20 31.38 25.96
CA ASP A 685 -33.64 31.09 25.97
C ASP A 685 -34.13 30.41 24.69
N LEU A 686 -33.28 30.29 23.66
CA LEU A 686 -33.61 29.57 22.44
C LEU A 686 -33.57 28.05 22.66
N ARG A 687 -34.43 27.33 21.97
CA ARG A 687 -34.53 25.87 22.01
C ARG A 687 -34.62 25.32 20.59
N PRO A 688 -34.20 24.06 20.35
CA PRO A 688 -34.42 23.40 19.06
C PRO A 688 -35.89 23.53 18.63
N GLY A 689 -36.11 23.87 17.36
CA GLY A 689 -37.41 24.20 16.77
C GLY A 689 -37.84 25.66 16.87
N ASP A 690 -37.16 26.50 17.66
CA ASP A 690 -37.38 27.96 17.61
C ASP A 690 -36.91 28.52 16.26
N PHE A 691 -37.65 29.48 15.70
CA PHE A 691 -37.25 30.16 14.46
C PHE A 691 -36.33 31.35 14.75
N VAL A 692 -35.19 31.41 14.08
CA VAL A 692 -34.25 32.53 14.08
C VAL A 692 -34.31 33.24 12.73
N LEU A 693 -34.25 34.57 12.73
CA LEU A 693 -34.17 35.34 11.48
C LEU A 693 -32.75 35.25 10.92
N THR A 694 -32.61 34.66 9.74
CA THR A 694 -31.34 34.62 9.01
C THR A 694 -31.33 35.66 7.89
N ARG A 695 -30.13 35.99 7.41
CA ARG A 695 -29.91 37.01 6.38
C ARG A 695 -30.45 36.59 5.02
N ASP A 696 -30.18 35.36 4.62
CA ASP A 696 -30.35 34.91 3.23
C ASP A 696 -31.64 34.10 3.04
N HIS A 697 -31.99 33.25 4.01
CA HIS A 697 -33.08 32.29 3.87
C HIS A 697 -34.31 32.63 4.74
N GLY A 698 -34.36 33.81 5.35
CA GLY A 698 -35.48 34.23 6.18
C GLY A 698 -35.54 33.48 7.52
N PRO A 699 -36.73 33.29 8.14
CA PRO A 699 -36.82 32.53 9.38
C PRO A 699 -36.45 31.05 9.21
N GLN A 700 -35.35 30.61 9.82
CA GLN A 700 -34.92 29.22 9.82
C GLN A 700 -35.10 28.57 11.19
N ALA A 701 -35.44 27.28 11.21
CA ALA A 701 -35.65 26.54 12.45
C ALA A 701 -34.31 26.12 13.04
N LEU A 702 -34.08 26.46 14.30
CA LEU A 702 -32.89 26.03 15.03
C LEU A 702 -32.91 24.51 15.20
N ARG A 703 -31.87 23.82 14.77
CA ARG A 703 -31.76 22.36 14.88
C ARG A 703 -31.13 21.94 16.18
N TRP A 704 -30.13 22.68 16.63
CA TRP A 704 -29.43 22.38 17.86
C TRP A 704 -28.88 23.65 18.52
N ILE A 705 -28.69 23.59 19.85
CA ILE A 705 -28.10 24.66 20.64
C ILE A 705 -27.23 24.11 21.78
N GLY A 706 -25.93 24.32 21.69
CA GLY A 706 -24.96 23.88 22.69
C GLY A 706 -24.47 25.01 23.58
N ARG A 707 -23.92 24.66 24.73
CA ARG A 707 -23.23 25.62 25.60
C ARG A 707 -22.02 25.02 26.29
N SER A 708 -20.94 25.78 26.40
CA SER A 708 -19.74 25.46 27.16
C SER A 708 -19.40 26.62 28.10
N THR A 709 -18.60 26.42 29.16
CA THR A 709 -18.20 27.51 30.07
C THR A 709 -16.74 27.39 30.46
N VAL A 710 -15.94 28.37 30.06
CA VAL A 710 -14.48 28.42 30.23
C VAL A 710 -14.07 29.64 31.07
N GLU A 711 -12.80 29.73 31.45
CA GLU A 711 -12.22 30.95 32.01
C GLU A 711 -12.00 31.97 30.87
N GLY A 712 -12.41 33.22 31.07
CA GLY A 712 -12.40 34.24 30.01
C GLY A 712 -11.17 35.13 30.07
N THR A 713 -9.97 34.57 30.04
CA THR A 713 -8.69 35.29 30.15
C THR A 713 -7.77 34.98 28.97
N GLY A 714 -6.79 35.84 28.68
CA GLY A 714 -5.83 35.61 27.59
C GLY A 714 -6.50 35.38 26.24
N ALA A 715 -6.08 34.34 25.52
CA ALA A 715 -6.62 33.93 24.21
C ALA A 715 -8.10 33.49 24.26
N LEU A 716 -8.66 33.18 25.43
CA LEU A 716 -10.08 32.82 25.61
C LEU A 716 -10.93 34.02 26.09
N ALA A 717 -10.32 35.19 26.27
CA ALA A 717 -11.03 36.40 26.65
C ALA A 717 -11.98 36.82 25.51
N PRO A 718 -13.29 36.95 25.77
CA PRO A 718 -14.24 37.30 24.73
C PRO A 718 -13.93 38.67 24.12
N ILE A 719 -14.09 38.78 22.80
CA ILE A 719 -13.96 40.04 22.09
C ILE A 719 -15.26 40.83 22.24
N ARG A 720 -15.13 42.01 22.83
CA ARG A 720 -16.26 42.93 23.02
C ARG A 720 -16.32 43.93 21.88
N PHE A 721 -17.44 43.94 21.19
CA PHE A 721 -17.87 45.00 20.29
C PHE A 721 -18.74 45.99 21.07
N GLU A 722 -18.26 47.22 21.28
CA GLU A 722 -19.06 48.29 21.86
C GLU A 722 -20.28 48.62 20.99
N ARG A 723 -21.31 49.22 21.59
CA ARG A 723 -22.54 49.57 20.85
C ARG A 723 -22.21 50.44 19.63
N GLY A 724 -22.58 49.95 18.45
CA GLY A 724 -22.40 50.64 17.17
C GLY A 724 -21.00 50.47 16.56
N ALA A 725 -20.10 49.71 17.18
CA ALA A 725 -18.77 49.43 16.65
C ALA A 725 -18.82 48.65 15.34
N PHE A 726 -19.80 47.75 15.21
CA PHE A 726 -19.96 46.87 14.05
C PHE A 726 -21.43 46.72 13.69
N ARG A 727 -22.15 47.85 13.62
CA ARG A 727 -23.61 47.98 13.39
C ARG A 727 -24.51 47.32 14.44
N ASN A 728 -23.94 46.63 15.42
CA ASN A 728 -24.60 46.15 16.62
C ASN A 728 -25.32 47.29 17.36
N ASN A 729 -26.58 47.05 17.73
CA ASN A 729 -27.42 48.03 18.44
C ASN A 729 -27.19 48.03 19.96
N ARG A 730 -26.41 47.08 20.47
CA ARG A 730 -26.00 46.83 21.86
C ARG A 730 -24.59 46.24 21.92
N PRO A 731 -23.86 46.34 23.05
CA PRO A 731 -22.58 45.65 23.20
C PRO A 731 -22.74 44.14 22.92
N LEU A 732 -21.80 43.57 22.17
CA LEU A 732 -21.78 42.16 21.80
C LEU A 732 -20.45 41.56 22.26
N LEU A 733 -20.49 40.37 22.84
CA LEU A 733 -19.33 39.61 23.29
C LEU A 733 -19.38 38.26 22.56
N VAL A 734 -18.30 37.93 21.86
CA VAL A 734 -18.15 36.68 21.11
C VAL A 734 -16.78 36.07 21.37
N SER A 735 -16.58 34.79 21.05
CA SER A 735 -15.24 34.19 21.10
C SER A 735 -14.30 34.89 20.10
N PRO A 736 -12.98 34.86 20.32
CA PRO A 736 -12.03 35.53 19.43
C PRO A 736 -12.09 35.07 17.98
N GLN A 737 -12.27 33.77 17.73
CA GLN A 737 -12.42 33.23 16.38
C GLN A 737 -13.83 33.42 15.78
N HIS A 738 -14.77 34.03 16.52
CA HIS A 738 -16.14 34.19 16.03
C HIS A 738 -16.22 35.09 14.80
N ARG A 739 -16.72 34.56 13.68
CA ARG A 739 -16.70 35.25 12.40
C ARG A 739 -17.86 36.25 12.29
N MET A 740 -17.53 37.49 11.93
CA MET A 740 -18.42 38.63 11.84
C MET A 740 -18.53 39.09 10.39
N ILE A 741 -19.73 39.44 9.91
CA ILE A 741 -19.89 39.88 8.52
C ILE A 741 -19.41 41.32 8.34
N TYR A 742 -18.33 41.48 7.60
CA TYR A 742 -17.88 42.77 7.10
C TYR A 742 -18.55 43.06 5.74
N GLU A 743 -19.14 44.25 5.62
CA GLU A 743 -19.76 44.75 4.38
C GLU A 743 -19.18 46.13 4.07
N GLY A 744 -18.47 46.25 2.94
CA GLY A 744 -17.82 47.50 2.52
C GLY A 744 -17.17 47.41 1.14
N SER A 745 -16.86 48.56 0.54
CA SER A 745 -16.23 48.62 -0.79
C SER A 745 -14.84 47.96 -0.84
N ALA A 746 -14.15 47.87 0.30
CA ALA A 746 -12.89 47.15 0.40
C ALA A 746 -13.07 45.64 0.18
N ALA A 747 -14.18 45.06 0.65
CA ALA A 747 -14.45 43.64 0.46
C ALA A 747 -14.58 43.31 -1.04
N THR A 748 -15.31 44.14 -1.79
CA THR A 748 -15.49 43.95 -3.24
C THR A 748 -14.21 44.20 -4.02
N LEU A 749 -13.38 45.13 -3.55
CA LEU A 749 -12.14 45.48 -4.23
C LEU A 749 -11.07 44.40 -4.07
N TYR A 750 -10.96 43.81 -2.88
CA TYR A 750 -9.90 42.86 -2.55
C TYR A 750 -10.30 41.40 -2.71
N PHE A 751 -11.56 41.05 -2.51
CA PHE A 751 -12.01 39.65 -2.43
C PHE A 751 -13.15 39.30 -3.40
N ASP A 752 -13.41 40.17 -4.40
CA ASP A 752 -14.50 40.05 -5.38
C ASP A 752 -15.90 39.73 -4.78
N SER A 753 -16.11 40.10 -3.50
CA SER A 753 -17.34 39.81 -2.78
C SER A 753 -17.88 41.07 -2.08
N PRO A 754 -19.21 41.31 -2.08
CA PRO A 754 -19.79 42.42 -1.34
C PRO A 754 -19.73 42.23 0.19
N GLU A 755 -19.59 40.99 0.66
CA GLU A 755 -19.62 40.61 2.07
C GLU A 755 -18.64 39.47 2.34
N VAL A 756 -17.91 39.57 3.45
CA VAL A 756 -16.93 38.57 3.87
C VAL A 756 -17.04 38.33 5.38
N LEU A 757 -16.70 37.12 5.82
CA LEU A 757 -16.62 36.73 7.22
C LEU A 757 -15.24 37.06 7.77
N VAL A 758 -15.16 37.77 8.88
CA VAL A 758 -13.89 38.16 9.51
C VAL A 758 -13.88 37.73 10.97
N PRO A 759 -12.90 36.94 11.42
CA PRO A 759 -12.76 36.58 12.83
C PRO A 759 -12.69 37.82 13.74
N ALA A 760 -13.37 37.78 14.88
CA ALA A 760 -13.46 38.90 15.81
C ALA A 760 -12.09 39.38 16.31
N LYS A 761 -11.11 38.48 16.47
CA LYS A 761 -9.73 38.78 16.89
C LYS A 761 -9.05 39.76 15.93
N HIS A 762 -9.29 39.62 14.63
CA HIS A 762 -8.70 40.49 13.60
C HIS A 762 -9.41 41.85 13.47
N LEU A 763 -10.59 42.01 14.07
CA LEU A 763 -11.31 43.28 14.12
C LEU A 763 -10.95 44.14 15.34
N VAL A 764 -10.07 43.65 16.22
CA VAL A 764 -9.65 44.36 17.43
C VAL A 764 -8.91 45.64 17.05
N ASN A 765 -9.42 46.77 17.56
CA ASN A 765 -8.86 48.11 17.28
C ASN A 765 -8.38 48.83 18.55
N GLY A 766 -8.35 48.12 19.68
CA GLY A 766 -7.91 48.65 20.98
C GLY A 766 -8.82 49.73 21.57
N ALA A 767 -9.98 50.01 20.96
CA ALA A 767 -10.90 51.05 21.39
C ALA A 767 -12.35 50.53 21.47
N SER A 768 -13.07 50.49 20.35
CA SER A 768 -14.47 50.07 20.29
C SER A 768 -14.64 48.56 20.14
N ILE A 769 -13.57 47.85 19.74
CA ILE A 769 -13.51 46.39 19.63
C ILE A 769 -12.25 45.95 20.37
N ALA A 770 -12.40 45.21 21.46
CA ALA A 770 -11.28 44.81 22.31
C ALA A 770 -11.59 43.56 23.14
N PRO A 771 -10.58 42.74 23.48
CA PRO A 771 -10.73 41.63 24.43
C PRO A 771 -11.14 42.13 25.81
N VAL A 772 -11.96 41.34 26.52
CA VAL A 772 -12.42 41.65 27.88
C VAL A 772 -12.22 40.45 28.78
N GLU A 773 -11.25 40.55 29.69
CA GLU A 773 -11.01 39.50 30.67
C GLU A 773 -12.16 39.38 31.69
N MET A 774 -12.55 38.15 31.98
CA MET A 774 -13.53 37.81 32.99
C MET A 774 -13.30 36.43 33.60
N ALA A 775 -13.74 36.25 34.86
CA ALA A 775 -13.48 35.02 35.60
C ALA A 775 -14.04 33.76 34.92
N ARG A 776 -15.23 33.85 34.31
CA ARG A 776 -15.83 32.78 33.52
C ARG A 776 -16.68 33.38 32.41
N VAL A 777 -16.61 32.78 31.22
CA VAL A 777 -17.46 33.09 30.07
C VAL A 777 -18.19 31.81 29.65
N THR A 778 -19.50 31.94 29.39
CA THR A 778 -20.30 30.84 28.85
C THR A 778 -20.52 31.10 27.37
N TYR A 779 -20.05 30.17 26.56
CA TYR A 779 -20.12 30.17 25.11
C TYR A 779 -21.29 29.31 24.63
N ILE A 780 -22.00 29.75 23.59
CA ILE A 780 -23.25 29.15 23.10
C ILE A 780 -23.21 29.08 21.56
N HIS A 781 -23.57 27.92 21.02
CA HIS A 781 -23.56 27.59 19.59
C HIS A 781 -24.98 27.40 19.07
N MET A 782 -25.26 27.77 17.82
CA MET A 782 -26.57 27.58 17.18
C MET A 782 -26.39 26.92 15.83
N LEU A 783 -27.01 25.76 15.62
CA LEU A 783 -26.90 24.99 14.37
C LEU A 783 -28.24 24.97 13.63
N PHE A 784 -28.20 25.07 12.30
CA PHE A 784 -29.35 25.07 11.40
C PHE A 784 -29.29 23.87 10.43
N ASP A 785 -30.06 23.88 9.33
CA ASP A 785 -29.94 22.86 8.26
C ASP A 785 -28.83 23.20 7.25
N HIS A 786 -28.46 24.47 7.18
CA HIS A 786 -27.37 25.00 6.37
C HIS A 786 -26.61 26.01 7.23
N HIS A 787 -25.43 26.41 6.79
CA HIS A 787 -24.74 27.50 7.44
C HIS A 787 -25.43 28.85 7.18
N GLU A 788 -25.85 29.52 8.25
CA GLU A 788 -26.67 30.74 8.20
C GLU A 788 -25.97 31.96 8.82
N VAL A 789 -26.18 33.14 8.25
CA VAL A 789 -25.85 34.42 8.90
C VAL A 789 -27.04 34.89 9.74
N VAL A 790 -26.81 35.07 11.04
CA VAL A 790 -27.82 35.51 12.01
C VAL A 790 -27.59 36.95 12.47
N TRP A 791 -28.59 37.54 13.12
CA TRP A 791 -28.46 38.87 13.72
C TRP A 791 -28.28 38.79 15.23
N ALA A 792 -27.04 38.98 15.70
CA ALA A 792 -26.65 38.96 17.10
C ALA A 792 -26.46 40.38 17.64
N ASN A 793 -27.32 40.80 18.59
CA ASN A 793 -27.40 42.19 19.06
C ASN A 793 -27.47 43.22 17.91
N GLY A 794 -28.05 42.82 16.78
CA GLY A 794 -28.15 43.62 15.56
C GLY A 794 -26.92 43.65 14.65
N ALA A 795 -25.82 42.98 14.99
CA ALA A 795 -24.72 42.72 14.08
C ALA A 795 -24.95 41.42 13.31
N PRO A 796 -24.63 41.38 12.00
CA PRO A 796 -24.63 40.13 11.24
C PRO A 796 -23.41 39.29 11.63
N SER A 797 -23.67 38.06 12.05
CA SER A 797 -22.68 37.12 12.58
C SER A 797 -22.98 35.71 12.11
N GLU A 798 -21.96 34.87 12.13
CA GLU A 798 -22.04 33.47 11.74
C GLU A 798 -22.92 32.63 12.69
N SER A 799 -23.53 31.56 12.18
CA SER A 799 -24.05 30.47 13.02
C SER A 799 -23.00 29.36 13.13
N PHE A 800 -23.22 28.36 13.96
CA PHE A 800 -22.25 27.28 14.09
C PHE A 800 -22.25 26.43 12.80
N HIS A 801 -21.09 26.33 12.17
CA HIS A 801 -20.82 25.40 11.08
C HIS A 801 -20.23 24.12 11.68
N PRO A 802 -20.90 22.95 11.60
CA PRO A 802 -20.43 21.69 12.13
C PRO A 802 -19.48 20.98 11.15
N GLY A 803 -18.62 21.75 10.45
CA GLY A 803 -17.50 21.14 9.71
C GLY A 803 -16.52 20.50 10.69
N ALA A 804 -15.39 19.97 10.22
CA ALA A 804 -14.37 19.37 11.07
C ALA A 804 -14.01 20.28 12.26
N GLU A 805 -13.71 21.56 11.99
CA GLU A 805 -13.46 22.63 12.98
C GLU A 805 -14.56 22.80 14.04
N GLY A 806 -15.82 22.65 13.63
CA GLY A 806 -16.98 22.91 14.49
C GLY A 806 -17.27 21.75 15.42
N LEU A 807 -17.23 20.52 14.91
CA LEU A 807 -17.59 19.32 15.68
C LEU A 807 -16.65 19.06 16.86
N GLY A 808 -15.36 19.39 16.73
CA GLY A 808 -14.39 19.35 17.85
C GLY A 808 -14.68 20.39 18.95
N ALA A 809 -15.44 21.45 18.64
CA ALA A 809 -15.71 22.55 19.56
C ALA A 809 -16.81 22.31 20.60
N ILE A 810 -17.51 21.17 20.51
CA ILE A 810 -18.70 20.87 21.31
C ILE A 810 -18.51 19.57 22.10
N ASP A 811 -18.95 19.54 23.36
CA ASP A 811 -18.69 18.40 24.27
C ASP A 811 -19.32 17.07 23.78
N GLY A 812 -18.76 15.93 24.20
CA GLY A 812 -19.18 14.60 23.72
C GLY A 812 -20.69 14.34 23.70
N PRO A 813 -21.46 14.63 24.77
CA PRO A 813 -22.92 14.51 24.75
C PRO A 813 -23.63 15.45 23.75
N ALA A 814 -23.10 16.66 23.55
CA ALA A 814 -23.57 17.60 22.53
C ALA A 814 -23.21 17.15 21.10
N ARG A 815 -22.00 16.64 20.89
CA ARG A 815 -21.53 16.11 19.59
C ARG A 815 -22.38 14.92 19.16
N GLU A 816 -22.66 14.00 20.06
CA GLU A 816 -23.57 12.87 19.85
C GLU A 816 -25.03 13.29 19.57
N GLU A 817 -25.45 14.46 20.02
CA GLU A 817 -26.74 15.03 19.67
C GLU A 817 -26.74 15.61 18.25
N VAL A 818 -25.65 16.25 17.83
CA VAL A 818 -25.47 16.74 16.45
C VAL A 818 -25.40 15.58 15.47
N PHE A 819 -24.61 14.54 15.73
CA PHE A 819 -24.57 13.33 14.89
C PHE A 819 -25.90 12.58 14.81
N ARG A 820 -26.76 12.70 15.81
CA ARG A 820 -28.11 12.12 15.74
C ARG A 820 -29.05 12.91 14.83
N LEU A 821 -28.78 14.19 14.67
CA LEU A 821 -29.55 15.10 13.81
C LEU A 821 -29.04 15.08 12.37
N PHE A 822 -27.73 14.90 12.19
CA PHE A 822 -27.00 14.84 10.92
C PHE A 822 -26.04 13.64 10.93
N PRO A 823 -26.54 12.41 10.68
CA PRO A 823 -25.74 11.18 10.75
C PRO A 823 -24.52 11.15 9.81
N GLU A 824 -24.63 11.79 8.66
CA GLU A 824 -23.60 11.92 7.62
C GLU A 824 -22.31 12.59 8.11
N LEU A 825 -22.38 13.43 9.15
CA LEU A 825 -21.21 14.12 9.70
C LEU A 825 -20.27 13.21 10.50
N ARG A 826 -20.62 11.94 10.74
CA ARG A 826 -19.74 10.98 11.42
C ARG A 826 -18.60 10.46 10.56
N SER A 827 -18.83 10.40 9.24
CA SER A 827 -17.91 9.81 8.27
C SER A 827 -17.46 10.82 7.21
N ASN A 828 -18.11 11.98 7.13
CA ASN A 828 -17.75 13.05 6.21
C ASN A 828 -18.17 14.40 6.81
N PRO A 829 -17.29 15.08 7.57
CA PRO A 829 -17.56 16.40 8.15
C PRO A 829 -17.89 17.49 7.10
N GLY A 830 -17.35 17.37 5.88
CA GLY A 830 -17.61 18.28 4.75
C GLY A 830 -19.03 18.21 4.17
N SER A 831 -19.79 17.14 4.47
CA SER A 831 -21.15 16.91 3.95
C SER A 831 -22.19 17.97 4.37
N TYR A 832 -21.90 18.82 5.36
CA TYR A 832 -22.77 19.92 5.79
C TYR A 832 -22.84 21.08 4.75
N GLY A 833 -21.87 21.15 3.84
CA GLY A 833 -21.77 22.18 2.79
C GLY A 833 -20.82 23.33 3.14
N GLN A 834 -20.68 24.30 2.23
CA GLN A 834 -19.76 25.44 2.38
C GLN A 834 -20.28 26.52 3.33
N THR A 835 -19.36 27.35 3.81
CA THR A 835 -19.71 28.53 4.60
C THR A 835 -20.57 29.54 3.82
N ALA A 836 -21.40 30.31 4.54
CA ALA A 836 -22.36 31.23 3.92
C ALA A 836 -21.69 32.35 3.10
N ARG A 837 -20.43 32.69 3.37
CA ARG A 837 -19.61 33.70 2.69
C ARG A 837 -18.13 33.32 2.85
N THR A 838 -17.27 33.84 1.97
CA THR A 838 -15.81 33.76 2.08
C THR A 838 -15.32 34.26 3.44
N VAL A 839 -14.47 33.48 4.09
CA VAL A 839 -13.80 33.80 5.35
C VAL A 839 -12.45 34.46 5.05
N LEU A 840 -12.09 35.50 5.81
CA LEU A 840 -10.81 36.19 5.63
C LEU A 840 -9.77 35.74 6.64
N LYS A 841 -8.54 35.53 6.13
CA LYS A 841 -7.33 35.29 6.93
C LYS A 841 -6.86 36.54 7.68
N GLY A 842 -5.96 36.36 8.64
CA GLY A 842 -5.45 37.46 9.47
C GLY A 842 -4.81 38.59 8.66
N PHE A 843 -4.00 38.28 7.64
CA PHE A 843 -3.39 39.28 6.77
C PHE A 843 -4.39 39.96 5.83
N GLU A 844 -5.40 39.25 5.37
CA GLU A 844 -6.48 39.79 4.53
C GLU A 844 -7.37 40.75 5.32
N ALA A 845 -7.70 40.39 6.56
CA ALA A 845 -8.43 41.26 7.47
C ALA A 845 -7.67 42.57 7.74
N ARG A 846 -6.33 42.55 7.75
CA ARG A 846 -5.49 43.76 7.86
C ARG A 846 -5.65 44.70 6.66
N LEU A 847 -5.87 44.18 5.45
CA LEU A 847 -6.13 45.00 4.25
C LEU A 847 -7.42 45.81 4.38
N ILE A 848 -8.44 45.20 5.00
CA ILE A 848 -9.70 45.89 5.32
C ILE A 848 -9.48 46.93 6.44
N ALA A 849 -8.73 46.59 7.48
CA ALA A 849 -8.45 47.51 8.59
C ALA A 849 -7.63 48.74 8.18
N ALA A 850 -6.84 48.64 7.10
CA ALA A 850 -6.06 49.74 6.53
C ALA A 850 -6.86 50.68 5.59
N SER A 851 -8.10 50.31 5.24
CA SER A 851 -9.01 51.07 4.36
C SER A 851 -9.98 51.98 5.13
#